data_AF-A0A088RZW4-F1
#
_entry.id   AF-A0A088RZW4-F1
#
_cell.length_a   1.000
_cell.length_b   1.000
_cell.length_c   1.000
_cell.angle_alpha   90.00
_cell.angle_beta   90.00
_cell.angle_gamma   90.00
#
_symmetry.space_group_name_H-M   'P 1'
#
loop_
_entity.id
_entity.type
_entity.pdbx_description
1 polymer ?
#
loop_
_entity_poly.entity_id
_entity_poly.type
_entity_poly.pdbx_seq_one_letter_code
_entity_poly.pdbx_strand_id
1 'polypeptide(L)'
;MQEVYADAEQSDQYHPDAIGIESVQPHRRWFVSHYAHLQAFLQRQPVLRRANIICRWLESTYRDNSRHEPRLHGEEEVVLRQLILTYLRGGELHRAISAAVTYESCVHSCILSAAQLQTVQEPWFSQTALVPLFGEYAHGELDQAWCGNEYRLDNLSQLYEESLKYRSAAAAVGVQGSAATPTPNAVSDFDAVIGAALCGNLTVLENAFKMNGNWKDIVWCYLRCALVIAFTKQVMVATGASGEESGRPAAGAVDRSYAAFIEEMTGSGDNWAASFSQKLVQGLAARLQSGFLTRAPLEEQLQMRFILQTLTCMDGKGSLLSTVPSAVPASEALVGATEWFDIVPEEGKSEAARLITHVVLVQDVAYGETLSPHAVQVRAGASLATSLARYAVFLALLPRYPFDEGLRAVTAMTLRLRDPRHRASVYAAFIKAAREYELQRQNLSRSELEEQEARLVRQFVTADSDASVHAEVQQLLSQQIAVTELLTHNKLAEKLMWEAMHADSLSDYLTVLRRGLSACCSFWLTEPEPEVEAIADVSSILTRRVLVEIQRRSGLQEADYAGELTARAAFSSAPSPSASPVTELERSEATFWYVLSEARGIATEHATITAQLNAAKHTAAFAGAAALSNRTLIYQLTQDEAVLLCKLLEHTQRAVRHGGAVVYRDRQCLTAIVTLVRQLTEAVTLSMLSGVVEGDVEEESPDPRDELTRMQQVYGLMEELHIAGYLDPVLLPQQSASALYAQIRAMRVSYGQRVHKRQVVAALRQRTHGTAAEANRVGAVVPVGGE
;
A
#
# COMPACT_ATOMS: atom_id res chain seq x y z
N MET A 1 16.17 -16.38 8.42
CA MET A 1 16.25 -15.83 7.05
C MET A 1 17.68 -15.52 6.66
N GLN A 2 18.35 -14.57 7.31
CA GLN A 2 19.73 -14.17 6.97
C GLN A 2 20.72 -15.35 6.89
N GLU A 3 20.78 -16.20 7.92
CA GLU A 3 21.69 -17.37 7.91
C GLU A 3 21.40 -18.38 6.78
N VAL A 4 20.12 -18.54 6.41
CA VAL A 4 19.71 -19.44 5.31
C VAL A 4 20.11 -18.88 3.96
N TYR A 5 19.99 -17.56 3.76
CA TYR A 5 20.40 -16.93 2.51
C TYR A 5 21.92 -16.77 2.41
N ALA A 6 22.62 -16.56 3.53
CA ALA A 6 24.09 -16.62 3.56
C ALA A 6 24.60 -18.03 3.14
N ASP A 7 23.95 -19.11 3.58
CA ASP A 7 24.26 -20.46 3.09
C ASP A 7 23.99 -20.63 1.58
N ALA A 8 22.93 -20.00 1.07
CA ALA A 8 22.63 -20.02 -0.36
C ALA A 8 23.69 -19.26 -1.17
N GLU A 9 24.14 -18.09 -0.70
CA GLU A 9 25.24 -17.34 -1.32
C GLU A 9 26.56 -18.12 -1.30
N GLN A 10 26.83 -18.85 -0.22
CA GLN A 10 28.02 -19.68 -0.06
C GLN A 10 27.93 -21.02 -0.78
N SER A 11 26.79 -21.32 -1.44
CA SER A 11 26.56 -22.64 -2.03
C SER A 11 27.58 -23.01 -3.11
N ASP A 12 28.04 -22.03 -3.88
CA ASP A 12 29.08 -22.19 -4.91
C ASP A 12 30.48 -22.43 -4.32
N GLN A 13 30.71 -22.08 -3.05
CA GLN A 13 31.98 -22.27 -2.34
C GLN A 13 32.06 -23.65 -1.69
N TYR A 14 30.95 -24.39 -1.62
CA TYR A 14 30.94 -25.76 -1.12
C TYR A 14 31.41 -26.72 -2.21
N HIS A 15 32.55 -27.36 -1.95
CA HIS A 15 33.12 -28.35 -2.85
C HIS A 15 33.30 -29.68 -2.09
N PRO A 16 32.30 -30.58 -2.13
CA PRO A 16 32.36 -31.82 -1.35
C PRO A 16 33.57 -32.68 -1.75
N ASP A 17 33.99 -32.61 -3.00
CA ASP A 17 35.14 -33.37 -3.51
C ASP A 17 36.48 -32.73 -3.10
N ALA A 18 36.48 -31.45 -2.71
CA ALA A 18 37.65 -30.80 -2.12
C ALA A 18 37.96 -31.33 -0.71
N ILE A 19 37.00 -31.97 -0.03
CA ILE A 19 37.21 -32.59 1.30
C ILE A 19 38.08 -33.86 1.21
N GLY A 20 38.57 -34.26 0.03
CA GLY A 20 39.70 -35.20 -0.11
C GLY A 20 39.44 -36.65 0.35
N ILE A 21 38.30 -36.95 0.98
CA ILE A 21 37.93 -38.29 1.47
C ILE A 21 37.94 -39.32 0.34
N GLU A 22 37.59 -38.89 -0.87
CA GLU A 22 37.58 -39.77 -2.04
C GLU A 22 38.98 -40.18 -2.49
N SER A 23 39.99 -39.33 -2.24
CA SER A 23 41.40 -39.63 -2.52
C SER A 23 42.01 -40.61 -1.53
N VAL A 24 41.38 -40.80 -0.36
CA VAL A 24 41.78 -41.78 0.65
C VAL A 24 41.23 -43.15 0.24
N GLN A 25 42.11 -44.16 0.25
CA GLN A 25 41.73 -45.55 -0.05
C GLN A 25 40.53 -45.98 0.80
N PRO A 26 39.49 -46.64 0.23
CA PRO A 26 38.25 -46.96 0.94
C PRO A 26 38.45 -47.65 2.29
N HIS A 27 39.39 -48.61 2.36
CA HIS A 27 39.74 -49.35 3.58
C HIS A 27 40.52 -48.54 4.63
N ARG A 28 40.91 -47.29 4.31
CA ARG A 28 41.62 -46.36 5.22
C ARG A 28 40.76 -45.16 5.63
N ARG A 29 39.51 -45.07 5.17
CA ARG A 29 38.61 -43.94 5.45
C ARG A 29 38.21 -43.81 6.93
N TRP A 30 38.42 -44.85 7.73
CA TRP A 30 38.21 -44.83 9.18
C TRP A 30 39.21 -43.95 9.95
N PHE A 31 40.36 -43.60 9.34
CA PHE A 31 41.32 -42.66 9.92
C PHE A 31 40.93 -41.18 9.74
N VAL A 32 39.92 -40.91 8.91
CA VAL A 32 39.41 -39.57 8.69
C VAL A 32 38.43 -39.22 9.81
N SER A 33 38.55 -38.02 10.36
CA SER A 33 37.70 -37.58 11.48
C SER A 33 36.20 -37.67 11.15
N HIS A 34 35.40 -38.02 12.16
CA HIS A 34 33.93 -38.02 12.05
C HIS A 34 33.39 -36.68 11.54
N TYR A 35 33.99 -35.56 11.98
CA TYR A 35 33.65 -34.23 11.51
C TYR A 35 33.82 -34.06 9.98
N ALA A 36 34.91 -34.53 9.39
CA ALA A 36 35.12 -34.43 7.95
C ALA A 36 34.05 -35.21 7.15
N HIS A 37 33.66 -36.40 7.62
CA HIS A 37 32.59 -37.19 7.01
C HIS A 37 31.25 -36.45 7.04
N LEU A 38 30.93 -35.76 8.14
CA LEU A 38 29.72 -34.94 8.25
C LEU A 38 29.76 -33.69 7.37
N GLN A 39 30.92 -33.04 7.26
CA GLN A 39 31.10 -31.88 6.37
C GLN A 39 30.87 -32.25 4.91
N ALA A 40 31.52 -33.32 4.42
CA ALA A 40 31.28 -33.83 3.07
C ALA A 40 29.81 -34.21 2.83
N PHE A 41 29.18 -34.82 3.82
CA PHE A 41 27.77 -35.19 3.75
C PHE A 41 26.82 -33.98 3.63
N LEU A 42 26.98 -32.96 4.47
CA LEU A 42 26.14 -31.76 4.43
C LEU A 42 26.36 -30.90 3.18
N GLN A 43 27.58 -30.89 2.63
CA GLN A 43 27.83 -30.24 1.34
C GLN A 43 27.06 -30.93 0.21
N ARG A 44 26.93 -32.27 0.25
CA ARG A 44 26.16 -33.08 -0.71
C ARG A 44 24.65 -33.07 -0.47
N GLN A 45 24.20 -32.81 0.75
CA GLN A 45 22.79 -32.89 1.17
C GLN A 45 22.24 -31.52 1.62
N PRO A 46 21.76 -30.67 0.68
CA PRO A 46 21.35 -29.29 0.98
C PRO A 46 20.16 -29.20 1.95
N VAL A 47 19.23 -30.16 1.92
CA VAL A 47 18.08 -30.17 2.83
C VAL A 47 18.53 -30.37 4.28
N LEU A 48 19.44 -31.31 4.52
CA LEU A 48 19.99 -31.56 5.86
C LEU A 48 20.91 -30.43 6.32
N ARG A 49 21.63 -29.78 5.40
CA ARG A 49 22.40 -28.56 5.70
C ARG A 49 21.51 -27.41 6.17
N ARG A 50 20.42 -27.14 5.47
CA ARG A 50 19.43 -26.12 5.87
C ARG A 50 18.72 -26.49 7.17
N ALA A 51 18.39 -27.76 7.38
CA ALA A 51 17.84 -28.25 8.65
C ALA A 51 18.81 -28.03 9.81
N ASN A 52 20.12 -28.26 9.60
CA ASN A 52 21.18 -27.96 10.56
C ASN A 52 21.24 -26.46 10.90
N ILE A 53 21.17 -25.57 9.90
CA ILE A 53 21.14 -24.11 10.13
C ILE A 53 19.89 -23.71 10.94
N ILE A 54 18.71 -24.24 10.60
CA ILE A 54 17.47 -23.96 11.32
C ILE A 54 17.56 -24.47 12.76
N CYS A 55 18.15 -25.64 12.99
CA CYS A 55 18.38 -26.18 14.32
C CYS A 55 19.33 -25.28 15.14
N ARG A 56 20.42 -24.79 14.54
CA ARG A 56 21.34 -23.81 15.17
C ARG A 56 20.63 -22.52 15.58
N TRP A 57 19.77 -22.00 14.72
CA TRP A 57 18.97 -20.80 15.01
C TRP A 57 17.98 -21.02 16.18
N LEU A 58 17.36 -22.20 16.25
CA LEU A 58 16.53 -22.56 17.40
C LEU A 58 17.36 -22.61 18.68
N GLU A 59 18.52 -23.25 18.64
CA GLU A 59 19.44 -23.32 19.78
C GLU A 59 19.94 -21.94 20.23
N SER A 60 20.29 -21.03 19.31
CA SER A 60 20.70 -19.67 19.66
C SER A 60 19.56 -18.88 20.33
N THR A 61 18.32 -19.08 19.89
CA THR A 61 17.14 -18.45 20.49
C THR A 61 16.98 -18.87 21.97
N TYR A 62 17.26 -20.13 22.31
CA TYR A 62 17.23 -20.59 23.70
C TYR A 62 18.46 -20.17 24.51
N ARG A 63 19.63 -20.05 23.85
CA ARG A 63 20.86 -19.54 24.47
C ARG A 63 20.69 -18.13 25.00
N ASP A 64 20.10 -17.24 24.22
CA ASP A 64 19.90 -15.84 24.64
C ASP A 64 18.94 -15.73 25.83
N ASN A 65 17.93 -16.60 25.90
CA ASN A 65 17.02 -16.68 27.04
C ASN A 65 17.66 -17.25 28.31
N SER A 66 18.76 -18.01 28.19
CA SER A 66 19.46 -18.67 29.30
C SER A 66 20.73 -17.92 29.78
N ARG A 67 21.04 -16.75 29.21
CA ARG A 67 22.14 -15.87 29.68
C ARG A 67 21.91 -15.30 31.08
N HIS A 68 20.67 -15.29 31.55
CA HIS A 68 20.36 -15.12 32.97
C HIS A 68 20.30 -16.51 33.59
N GLU A 69 21.16 -16.81 34.57
CA GLU A 69 21.10 -18.08 35.29
C GLU A 69 19.64 -18.40 35.67
N PRO A 70 19.08 -19.52 35.19
CA PRO A 70 17.69 -19.82 35.47
C PRO A 70 17.55 -19.96 36.99
N ARG A 71 16.64 -19.17 37.58
CA ARG A 71 16.28 -19.32 39.00
C ARG A 71 15.49 -20.62 39.18
N LEU A 72 16.21 -21.73 39.30
CA LEU A 72 15.63 -23.05 39.51
C LEU A 72 15.46 -23.29 41.02
N HIS A 73 14.36 -23.93 41.40
CA HIS A 73 14.03 -24.27 42.79
C HIS A 73 13.74 -25.77 42.87
N GLY A 74 14.46 -26.50 43.74
CA GLY A 74 14.31 -27.95 43.88
C GLY A 74 15.55 -28.61 44.49
N GLU A 75 15.54 -29.95 44.55
CA GLU A 75 16.71 -30.76 44.93
C GLU A 75 17.86 -30.55 43.92
N GLU A 76 19.10 -30.43 44.41
CA GLU A 76 20.28 -30.11 43.59
C GLU A 76 20.45 -31.03 42.38
N GLU A 77 20.13 -32.31 42.53
CA GLU A 77 20.18 -33.32 41.48
C GLU A 77 19.19 -33.09 40.33
N VAL A 78 18.00 -32.59 40.63
CA VAL A 78 16.96 -32.25 39.64
C VAL A 78 17.32 -30.93 38.95
N VAL A 79 17.81 -29.97 39.73
CA VAL A 79 18.27 -28.66 39.23
C VAL A 79 19.40 -28.84 38.21
N LEU A 80 20.41 -29.66 38.51
CA LEU A 80 21.51 -29.93 37.58
C LEU A 80 21.00 -30.48 36.24
N ARG A 81 20.09 -31.44 36.24
CA ARG A 81 19.58 -32.08 35.02
C ARG A 81 18.73 -31.13 34.18
N GLN A 82 17.94 -30.29 34.82
CA GLN A 82 17.21 -29.21 34.16
C GLN A 82 18.18 -28.20 33.52
N LEU A 83 19.26 -27.87 34.22
CA LEU A 83 20.29 -26.94 33.75
C LEU A 83 21.09 -27.53 32.57
N ILE A 84 21.46 -28.82 32.64
CA ILE A 84 22.05 -29.58 31.52
C ILE A 84 21.12 -29.56 30.31
N LEU A 85 19.84 -29.91 30.47
CA LEU A 85 18.88 -29.89 29.36
C LEU A 85 18.68 -28.49 28.77
N THR A 86 18.70 -27.45 29.61
CA THR A 86 18.61 -26.06 29.16
C THR A 86 19.82 -25.68 28.30
N TYR A 87 21.03 -26.06 28.72
CA TYR A 87 22.23 -25.80 27.93
C TYR A 87 22.31 -26.65 26.65
N LEU A 88 21.89 -27.92 26.69
CA LEU A 88 21.77 -28.75 25.49
C LEU A 88 20.78 -28.14 24.48
N ARG A 89 19.65 -27.62 24.97
CA ARG A 89 18.67 -26.88 24.16
C ARG A 89 19.20 -25.55 23.64
N GLY A 90 20.17 -24.94 24.31
CA GLY A 90 20.93 -23.77 23.83
C GLY A 90 22.12 -24.11 22.92
N GLY A 91 22.37 -25.39 22.63
CA GLY A 91 23.53 -25.85 21.88
C GLY A 91 24.87 -25.62 22.61
N GLU A 92 24.86 -25.48 23.93
CA GLU A 92 26.02 -25.14 24.77
C GLU A 92 26.51 -26.34 25.59
N LEU A 93 26.95 -27.43 24.93
CA LEU A 93 27.45 -28.62 25.63
C LEU A 93 28.60 -28.28 26.60
N HIS A 94 29.49 -27.35 26.24
CA HIS A 94 30.58 -26.92 27.11
C HIS A 94 30.09 -26.35 28.45
N ARG A 95 28.97 -25.60 28.44
CA ARG A 95 28.33 -25.12 29.68
C ARG A 95 27.63 -26.24 30.43
N ALA A 96 27.03 -27.19 29.73
CA ALA A 96 26.47 -28.40 30.35
C ALA A 96 27.55 -29.22 31.08
N ILE A 97 28.73 -29.40 30.46
CA ILE A 97 29.88 -30.06 31.09
C ILE A 97 30.38 -29.23 32.28
N SER A 98 30.55 -27.91 32.11
CA SER A 98 30.98 -27.03 33.20
C SER A 98 30.00 -27.08 34.37
N ALA A 99 28.69 -27.11 34.12
CA ALA A 99 27.68 -27.26 35.17
C ALA A 99 27.78 -28.61 35.87
N ALA A 100 27.93 -29.71 35.12
CA ALA A 100 28.15 -31.02 35.71
C ALA A 100 29.39 -31.05 36.62
N VAL A 101 30.47 -30.35 36.23
CA VAL A 101 31.67 -30.20 37.07
C VAL A 101 31.40 -29.34 38.31
N THR A 102 30.73 -28.19 38.15
CA THR A 102 30.40 -27.29 39.27
C THR A 102 29.50 -27.95 40.32
N TYR A 103 28.56 -28.79 39.89
CA TYR A 103 27.68 -29.58 40.76
C TYR A 103 28.27 -30.96 41.12
N GLU A 104 29.57 -31.17 40.89
CA GLU A 104 30.33 -32.39 41.26
C GLU A 104 29.78 -33.71 40.70
N SER A 105 28.98 -33.66 39.63
CA SER A 105 28.41 -34.85 38.99
C SER A 105 29.36 -35.44 37.96
N CYS A 106 30.25 -36.32 38.43
CA CYS A 106 31.20 -37.03 37.58
C CYS A 106 30.53 -37.81 36.44
N VAL A 107 29.37 -38.42 36.70
CA VAL A 107 28.61 -39.20 35.70
C VAL A 107 28.19 -38.34 34.51
N HIS A 108 27.55 -37.20 34.76
CA HIS A 108 27.11 -36.30 33.69
C HIS A 108 28.28 -35.63 32.98
N SER A 109 29.35 -35.28 33.70
CA SER A 109 30.57 -34.75 33.08
C SER A 109 31.16 -35.75 32.09
N CYS A 110 31.25 -37.04 32.47
CA CYS A 110 31.72 -38.12 31.60
C CYS A 110 30.77 -38.35 30.40
N ILE A 111 29.46 -38.44 30.64
CA ILE A 111 28.46 -38.68 29.57
C ILE A 111 28.48 -37.55 28.54
N LEU A 112 28.46 -36.30 28.99
CA LEU A 112 28.43 -35.13 28.12
C LEU A 112 29.75 -34.98 27.34
N SER A 113 30.90 -35.27 27.97
CA SER A 113 32.19 -35.30 27.29
C SER A 113 32.28 -36.45 26.27
N ALA A 114 31.72 -37.61 26.60
CA ALA A 114 31.68 -38.77 25.71
C ALA A 114 30.80 -38.53 24.46
N ALA A 115 29.82 -37.64 24.55
CA ALA A 115 28.97 -37.23 23.44
C ALA A 115 29.63 -36.23 22.48
N GLN A 116 30.86 -35.77 22.73
CA GLN A 116 31.57 -34.85 21.83
C GLN A 116 32.00 -35.55 20.53
N LEU A 117 31.85 -34.85 19.39
CA LEU A 117 32.28 -35.36 18.09
C LEU A 117 33.81 -35.39 18.00
N GLN A 118 34.38 -36.50 17.49
CA GLN A 118 35.78 -36.54 17.11
C GLN A 118 36.05 -35.53 15.98
N THR A 119 36.95 -34.60 16.25
CA THR A 119 37.43 -33.60 15.30
C THR A 119 38.95 -33.66 15.25
N VAL A 120 39.49 -33.66 14.04
CA VAL A 120 40.93 -33.58 13.76
C VAL A 120 41.10 -32.49 12.72
N GLN A 121 42.12 -31.65 12.86
CA GLN A 121 42.39 -30.64 11.85
C GLN A 121 42.88 -31.31 10.56
N GLU A 122 42.00 -31.40 9.58
CA GLU A 122 42.32 -32.01 8.29
C GLU A 122 42.92 -30.95 7.33
N PRO A 123 43.92 -31.33 6.51
CA PRO A 123 44.62 -30.39 5.62
C PRO A 123 43.69 -29.77 4.56
N TRP A 124 42.63 -30.46 4.17
CA TRP A 124 41.66 -30.01 3.17
C TRP A 124 40.60 -29.04 3.70
N PHE A 125 40.49 -28.82 5.01
CA PHE A 125 39.51 -27.85 5.56
C PHE A 125 39.79 -26.41 5.14
N SER A 126 41.03 -26.09 4.73
CA SER A 126 41.39 -24.79 4.16
C SER A 126 40.93 -24.58 2.71
N GLN A 127 40.49 -25.65 2.03
CA GLN A 127 40.22 -25.67 0.58
C GLN A 127 38.74 -25.45 0.23
N THR A 128 37.84 -25.52 1.21
CA THR A 128 36.39 -25.32 1.03
C THR A 128 35.80 -24.66 2.28
N ALA A 129 34.72 -23.90 2.11
CA ALA A 129 33.94 -23.42 3.24
C ALA A 129 33.33 -24.60 4.02
N LEU A 130 33.35 -24.54 5.35
CA LEU A 130 32.77 -25.56 6.22
C LEU A 130 31.40 -25.14 6.72
N VAL A 131 30.49 -26.11 6.81
CA VAL A 131 29.15 -25.89 7.34
C VAL A 131 29.24 -25.81 8.87
N PRO A 132 28.75 -24.73 9.48
CA PRO A 132 28.79 -24.59 10.92
C PRO A 132 27.71 -25.54 11.52
N LEU A 133 28.10 -26.48 12.40
CA LEU A 133 27.24 -27.56 12.91
C LEU A 133 26.48 -27.18 14.19
N PHE A 134 25.35 -27.81 14.50
CA PHE A 134 24.59 -27.52 15.74
C PHE A 134 25.17 -28.20 17.00
N GLY A 135 24.83 -27.67 18.17
CA GLY A 135 25.09 -28.25 19.49
C GLY A 135 26.47 -28.86 19.72
N GLU A 136 26.49 -30.12 20.14
CA GLU A 136 27.68 -30.92 20.45
C GLU A 136 28.58 -31.25 19.25
N TYR A 137 28.10 -30.97 18.04
CA TYR A 137 28.88 -31.11 16.81
C TYR A 137 29.66 -29.82 16.48
N ALA A 138 29.34 -28.71 17.15
CA ALA A 138 29.91 -27.37 16.93
C ALA A 138 31.19 -27.08 17.76
N HIS A 139 31.85 -28.09 18.33
CA HIS A 139 32.89 -27.87 19.34
C HIS A 139 34.13 -27.20 18.76
N GLY A 140 34.29 -25.91 19.05
CA GLY A 140 35.49 -25.11 18.83
C GLY A 140 35.99 -25.20 17.41
N GLU A 141 35.27 -24.58 16.47
CA GLU A 141 35.56 -24.48 15.03
C GLU A 141 37.08 -24.26 14.78
N LEU A 142 37.82 -25.38 14.82
CA LEU A 142 39.23 -25.68 14.54
C LEU A 142 40.33 -24.93 15.32
N ASP A 143 40.16 -24.64 16.61
CA ASP A 143 41.26 -24.07 17.44
C ASP A 143 42.26 -25.11 17.99
N GLN A 144 41.88 -26.40 18.04
CA GLN A 144 42.73 -27.49 18.55
C GLN A 144 43.01 -28.53 17.47
N ALA A 145 44.24 -29.04 17.42
CA ALA A 145 44.68 -30.00 16.40
C ALA A 145 43.90 -31.33 16.43
N TRP A 146 43.41 -31.73 17.61
CA TRP A 146 42.60 -32.92 17.82
C TRP A 146 41.76 -32.76 19.10
N CYS A 147 40.44 -32.91 19.01
CA CYS A 147 39.58 -33.02 20.18
C CYS A 147 38.35 -33.95 19.96
N GLY A 148 37.66 -34.28 21.05
CA GLY A 148 36.45 -35.14 21.02
C GLY A 148 36.74 -36.64 21.18
N ASN A 149 35.71 -37.47 20.93
CA ASN A 149 35.71 -38.89 21.28
C ASN A 149 35.58 -39.81 20.05
N GLU A 150 36.58 -40.68 19.84
CA GLU A 150 36.61 -41.67 18.76
C GLU A 150 35.55 -42.77 18.96
N TYR A 151 35.19 -43.08 20.21
CA TYR A 151 34.18 -44.09 20.56
C TYR A 151 32.79 -43.47 20.73
N ARG A 152 32.51 -42.32 20.11
CA ARG A 152 31.22 -41.62 20.25
C ARG A 152 30.04 -42.54 19.95
N LEU A 153 30.11 -43.35 18.90
CA LEU A 153 29.02 -44.22 18.50
C LEU A 153 28.64 -45.24 19.58
N ASP A 154 29.64 -45.87 20.21
CA ASP A 154 29.44 -46.84 21.29
C ASP A 154 28.77 -46.18 22.52
N ASN A 155 29.16 -44.93 22.79
CA ASN A 155 28.56 -44.13 23.86
C ASN A 155 27.10 -43.74 23.55
N LEU A 156 26.80 -43.38 22.29
CA LEU A 156 25.42 -43.12 21.87
C LEU A 156 24.54 -44.37 21.95
N SER A 157 25.07 -45.56 21.64
CA SER A 157 24.36 -46.83 21.84
C SER A 157 23.95 -47.05 23.30
N GLN A 158 24.85 -46.77 24.25
CA GLN A 158 24.54 -46.88 25.68
C GLN A 158 23.48 -45.85 26.09
N LEU A 159 23.58 -44.60 25.61
CA LEU A 159 22.57 -43.57 25.89
C LEU A 159 21.21 -43.88 25.28
N TYR A 160 21.17 -44.59 24.15
CA TYR A 160 19.92 -45.08 23.58
C TYR A 160 19.24 -46.10 24.50
N GLU A 161 19.96 -47.10 25.00
CA GLU A 161 19.42 -48.08 25.96
C GLU A 161 18.94 -47.41 27.26
N GLU A 162 19.67 -46.41 27.76
CA GLU A 162 19.23 -45.62 28.92
C GLU A 162 17.97 -44.79 28.60
N SER A 163 17.84 -44.24 27.39
CA SER A 163 16.65 -43.48 26.98
C SER A 163 15.37 -44.32 26.96
N LEU A 164 15.48 -45.63 26.68
CA LEU A 164 14.34 -46.56 26.66
C LEU A 164 13.76 -46.80 28.06
N LYS A 165 14.49 -46.44 29.13
CA LYS A 165 14.02 -46.57 30.51
C LYS A 165 13.04 -45.46 30.94
N TYR A 166 12.68 -44.54 30.04
CA TYR A 166 11.71 -43.47 30.27
C TYR A 166 10.31 -44.01 30.64
N ARG A 167 9.70 -43.52 31.72
CA ARG A 167 8.43 -44.07 32.26
C ARG A 167 7.25 -43.11 32.32
N SER A 168 7.44 -41.78 32.31
CA SER A 168 6.30 -40.85 32.41
C SER A 168 6.45 -39.51 31.69
N ALA A 169 5.36 -39.02 31.11
CA ALA A 169 5.26 -37.77 30.33
C ALA A 169 5.23 -36.47 31.17
N ALA A 170 5.36 -36.55 32.50
CA ALA A 170 5.08 -35.43 33.41
C ALA A 170 6.33 -34.66 33.90
N ALA A 171 7.54 -35.10 33.57
CA ALA A 171 8.74 -34.62 34.27
C ALA A 171 9.51 -33.49 33.56
N ALA A 172 9.33 -33.27 32.25
CA ALA A 172 10.30 -32.48 31.50
C ALA A 172 9.83 -31.05 31.15
N VAL A 173 10.23 -30.13 32.03
CA VAL A 173 10.48 -28.69 31.78
C VAL A 173 9.36 -27.71 32.17
N GLY A 174 9.54 -27.11 33.35
CA GLY A 174 9.56 -25.64 33.47
C GLY A 174 8.28 -24.86 33.23
N VAL A 175 7.18 -25.18 33.94
CA VAL A 175 6.12 -24.19 34.19
C VAL A 175 6.51 -23.41 35.44
N GLN A 176 6.61 -22.08 35.32
CA GLN A 176 6.63 -21.20 36.48
C GLN A 176 5.46 -21.59 37.41
N GLY A 177 5.77 -22.12 38.60
CA GLY A 177 4.82 -22.19 39.70
C GLY A 177 4.03 -23.48 39.91
N SER A 178 4.47 -24.66 39.43
CA SER A 178 3.87 -25.91 39.95
C SER A 178 4.61 -26.40 41.19
N ALA A 179 4.03 -26.12 42.36
CA ALA A 179 4.46 -26.59 43.68
C ALA A 179 4.13 -28.09 43.91
N ALA A 180 4.40 -28.95 42.93
CA ALA A 180 4.25 -30.39 43.10
C ALA A 180 5.60 -31.01 43.48
N THR A 181 5.62 -31.73 44.60
CA THR A 181 6.78 -32.49 45.08
C THR A 181 7.29 -33.44 44.00
N PRO A 182 8.60 -33.43 43.67
CA PRO A 182 9.16 -34.37 42.71
C PRO A 182 8.97 -35.80 43.24
N THR A 183 8.45 -36.69 42.39
CA THR A 183 8.40 -38.11 42.71
C THR A 183 9.81 -38.71 42.59
N PRO A 184 10.16 -39.76 43.36
CA PRO A 184 11.49 -40.39 43.34
C PRO A 184 11.92 -40.97 41.96
N ASN A 185 11.03 -40.96 40.96
CA ASN A 185 11.30 -41.42 39.59
C ASN A 185 11.62 -40.28 38.61
N ALA A 186 11.56 -39.01 39.04
CA ALA A 186 11.81 -37.85 38.18
C ALA A 186 13.26 -37.80 37.68
N VAL A 187 14.22 -38.23 38.51
CA VAL A 187 15.65 -38.24 38.21
C VAL A 187 15.98 -39.16 37.02
N SER A 188 15.44 -40.39 37.02
CA SER A 188 15.62 -41.34 35.92
C SER A 188 14.93 -40.90 34.63
N ASP A 189 13.79 -40.20 34.74
CA ASP A 189 13.10 -39.65 33.57
C ASP A 189 13.92 -38.52 32.93
N PHE A 190 14.58 -37.66 33.72
CA PHE A 190 15.48 -36.61 33.19
C PHE A 190 16.72 -37.19 32.50
N ASP A 191 17.33 -38.23 33.09
CA ASP A 191 18.50 -38.90 32.50
C ASP A 191 18.14 -39.56 31.16
N ALA A 192 16.95 -40.16 31.06
CA ALA A 192 16.44 -40.70 29.81
C ALA A 192 16.18 -39.62 28.75
N VAL A 193 15.73 -38.42 29.15
CA VAL A 193 15.52 -37.28 28.24
C VAL A 193 16.85 -36.68 27.77
N ILE A 194 17.85 -36.56 28.65
CA ILE A 194 19.22 -36.15 28.27
C ILE A 194 19.80 -37.16 27.28
N GLY A 195 19.69 -38.45 27.57
CA GLY A 195 20.10 -39.54 26.68
C GLY A 195 19.40 -39.44 25.31
N ALA A 196 18.08 -39.25 25.30
CA ALA A 196 17.29 -39.09 24.09
C ALA A 196 17.72 -37.89 23.22
N ALA A 197 18.07 -36.76 23.86
CA ALA A 197 18.56 -35.56 23.18
C ALA A 197 19.94 -35.74 22.53
N LEU A 198 20.77 -36.64 23.05
CA LEU A 198 22.12 -36.94 22.55
C LEU A 198 22.14 -38.07 21.52
N CYS A 199 21.30 -39.11 21.70
CA CYS A 199 21.23 -40.27 20.79
C CYS A 199 20.17 -40.13 19.68
N GLY A 200 19.33 -39.10 19.72
CA GLY A 200 18.33 -38.84 18.70
C GLY A 200 17.02 -39.63 18.85
N ASN A 201 16.68 -40.08 20.07
CA ASN A 201 15.42 -40.77 20.32
C ASN A 201 14.23 -39.78 20.37
N LEU A 202 13.61 -39.55 19.21
CA LEU A 202 12.50 -38.62 19.06
C LEU A 202 11.29 -38.97 19.94
N THR A 203 10.98 -40.26 20.12
CA THR A 203 9.76 -40.68 20.84
C THR A 203 9.79 -40.22 22.29
N VAL A 204 10.95 -40.33 22.94
CA VAL A 204 11.15 -39.89 24.33
C VAL A 204 11.23 -38.37 24.39
N LEU A 205 12.04 -37.76 23.52
CA LEU A 205 12.28 -36.32 23.55
C LEU A 205 11.03 -35.50 23.19
N GLU A 206 10.26 -35.91 22.18
CA GLU A 206 9.02 -35.22 21.80
C GLU A 206 7.97 -35.36 22.91
N ASN A 207 7.79 -36.53 23.50
CA ASN A 207 6.84 -36.74 24.61
C ASN A 207 7.17 -35.90 25.85
N ALA A 208 8.46 -35.71 26.13
CA ALA A 208 8.94 -34.86 27.21
C ALA A 208 8.55 -33.39 27.02
N PHE A 209 8.67 -32.85 25.81
CA PHE A 209 8.42 -31.43 25.52
C PHE A 209 7.00 -31.13 25.02
N LYS A 210 6.20 -32.16 24.68
CA LYS A 210 4.84 -32.01 24.15
C LYS A 210 3.90 -31.22 25.06
N MET A 211 4.10 -31.31 26.37
CA MET A 211 3.27 -30.64 27.37
C MET A 211 3.46 -29.12 27.41
N ASN A 212 4.57 -28.59 26.88
CA ASN A 212 4.87 -27.16 26.89
C ASN A 212 4.03 -26.35 25.90
N GLY A 213 3.45 -27.01 24.89
CA GLY A 213 2.65 -26.34 23.86
C GLY A 213 3.42 -25.32 23.01
N ASN A 214 4.76 -25.35 23.01
CA ASN A 214 5.61 -24.46 22.24
C ASN A 214 6.06 -25.14 20.94
N TRP A 215 5.72 -24.56 19.80
CA TRP A 215 6.08 -25.11 18.49
C TRP A 215 7.60 -25.16 18.27
N LYS A 216 8.36 -24.19 18.81
CA LYS A 216 9.82 -24.16 18.66
C LYS A 216 10.46 -25.38 19.31
N ASP A 217 9.89 -25.86 20.43
CA ASP A 217 10.39 -27.04 21.15
C ASP A 217 10.13 -28.29 20.33
N ILE A 218 8.94 -28.42 19.75
CA ILE A 218 8.58 -29.54 18.87
C ILE A 218 9.49 -29.57 17.64
N VAL A 219 9.73 -28.42 16.99
CA VAL A 219 10.62 -28.33 15.83
C VAL A 219 12.06 -28.63 16.21
N TRP A 220 12.54 -28.11 17.35
CA TRP A 220 13.88 -28.39 17.84
C TRP A 220 14.06 -29.89 18.12
N CYS A 221 13.16 -30.52 18.89
CA CYS A 221 13.21 -31.96 19.17
C CYS A 221 13.23 -32.76 17.86
N TYR A 222 12.35 -32.42 16.92
CA TYR A 222 12.24 -33.12 15.65
C TYR A 222 13.48 -32.99 14.77
N LEU A 223 13.93 -31.76 14.50
CA LEU A 223 15.10 -31.50 13.66
C LEU A 223 16.38 -32.05 14.31
N ARG A 224 16.55 -31.85 15.62
CA ARG A 224 17.71 -32.35 16.36
C ARG A 224 17.80 -33.86 16.30
N CYS A 225 16.75 -34.59 16.67
CA CYS A 225 16.77 -36.05 16.62
C CYS A 225 17.01 -36.56 15.20
N ALA A 226 16.38 -35.96 14.19
CA ALA A 226 16.56 -36.37 12.81
C ALA A 226 17.99 -36.12 12.29
N LEU A 227 18.61 -34.99 12.66
CA LEU A 227 19.99 -34.69 12.30
C LEU A 227 20.98 -35.61 13.01
N VAL A 228 20.77 -35.89 14.31
CA VAL A 228 21.57 -36.88 15.06
C VAL A 228 21.50 -38.24 14.39
N ILE A 229 20.30 -38.72 14.03
CA ILE A 229 20.10 -39.99 13.32
C ILE A 229 20.85 -39.99 11.97
N ALA A 230 20.72 -38.92 11.17
CA ALA A 230 21.39 -38.81 9.88
C ALA A 230 22.92 -38.79 10.02
N PHE A 231 23.44 -38.08 11.02
CA PHE A 231 24.88 -38.01 11.30
C PHE A 231 25.42 -39.35 11.78
N THR A 232 24.71 -40.01 12.71
CA THR A 232 25.04 -41.37 13.17
C THR A 232 25.06 -42.36 12.00
N LYS A 233 24.04 -42.36 11.13
CA LYS A 233 24.01 -43.20 9.92
C LYS A 233 25.19 -42.93 8.99
N GLN A 234 25.52 -41.66 8.75
CA GLN A 234 26.64 -41.29 7.88
C GLN A 234 27.98 -41.79 8.45
N VAL A 235 28.20 -41.64 9.76
CA VAL A 235 29.41 -42.13 10.42
C VAL A 235 29.44 -43.67 10.41
N MET A 236 28.31 -44.34 10.66
CA MET A 236 28.18 -45.81 10.56
C MET A 236 28.53 -46.34 9.16
N VAL A 237 28.11 -45.65 8.09
CA VAL A 237 28.47 -46.05 6.71
C VAL A 237 29.97 -45.84 6.48
N ALA A 238 30.53 -44.73 6.97
CA ALA A 238 31.95 -44.43 6.84
C ALA A 238 32.86 -45.43 7.59
N THR A 239 32.43 -45.89 8.78
CA THR A 239 33.16 -46.88 9.58
C THR A 239 32.86 -48.32 9.16
N GLY A 240 31.63 -48.63 8.76
CA GLY A 240 31.20 -49.95 8.28
C GLY A 240 31.79 -50.37 6.94
N ALA A 241 32.13 -49.41 6.06
CA ALA A 241 32.87 -49.68 4.82
C ALA A 241 34.30 -50.22 5.04
N SER A 242 34.76 -50.34 6.30
CA SER A 242 36.12 -50.74 6.67
C SER A 242 36.26 -52.10 7.39
N GLY A 243 35.22 -52.94 7.47
CA GLY A 243 35.25 -54.11 8.37
C GLY A 243 34.98 -55.49 7.75
N GLU A 244 36.04 -56.15 7.23
CA GLU A 244 36.20 -57.62 7.36
C GLU A 244 37.67 -58.07 7.51
N GLU A 245 38.69 -57.26 7.20
CA GLU A 245 40.07 -57.79 7.06
C GLU A 245 41.00 -57.75 8.29
N SER A 246 40.58 -57.27 9.47
CA SER A 246 41.43 -57.43 10.66
C SER A 246 40.61 -57.65 11.93
N GLY A 247 40.83 -58.77 12.60
CA GLY A 247 40.13 -59.19 13.83
C GLY A 247 40.34 -58.32 15.07
N ARG A 248 40.47 -57.00 14.92
CA ARG A 248 40.21 -56.03 15.99
C ARG A 248 38.75 -55.60 15.89
N PRO A 249 37.99 -55.50 16.99
CA PRO A 249 36.69 -54.83 16.95
C PRO A 249 36.96 -53.42 16.40
N ALA A 250 36.32 -53.07 15.27
CA ALA A 250 36.44 -51.74 14.71
C ALA A 250 36.12 -50.72 15.81
N ALA A 251 36.99 -49.72 16.01
CA ALA A 251 36.67 -48.63 16.94
C ALA A 251 35.34 -48.00 16.49
N GLY A 252 34.34 -47.97 17.37
CA GLY A 252 32.99 -47.46 17.03
C GLY A 252 32.00 -48.52 16.52
N ALA A 253 32.06 -49.75 17.03
CA ALA A 253 31.07 -50.77 16.75
C ALA A 253 29.73 -50.46 17.46
N VAL A 254 28.80 -49.90 16.70
CA VAL A 254 27.43 -49.60 17.17
C VAL A 254 26.76 -50.87 17.67
N ASP A 255 26.17 -50.81 18.86
CA ASP A 255 25.39 -51.92 19.38
C ASP A 255 24.21 -52.25 18.44
N ARG A 256 23.86 -53.54 18.36
CA ARG A 256 22.89 -54.04 17.37
C ARG A 256 21.52 -53.40 17.51
N SER A 257 21.07 -53.11 18.72
CA SER A 257 19.76 -52.49 18.98
C SER A 257 19.68 -51.07 18.43
N TYR A 258 20.71 -50.26 18.70
CA TYR A 258 20.78 -48.88 18.23
C TYR A 258 21.03 -48.83 16.71
N ALA A 259 21.88 -49.71 16.17
CA ALA A 259 22.07 -49.81 14.72
C ALA A 259 20.75 -50.16 13.99
N ALA A 260 19.97 -51.10 14.52
CA ALA A 260 18.67 -51.44 13.97
C ALA A 260 17.68 -50.27 14.00
N PHE A 261 17.66 -49.50 15.10
CA PHE A 261 16.85 -48.28 15.22
C PHE A 261 17.22 -47.23 14.16
N ILE A 262 18.53 -46.98 13.95
CA ILE A 262 18.99 -46.04 12.92
C ILE A 262 18.57 -46.51 11.52
N GLU A 263 18.77 -47.78 11.19
CA GLU A 263 18.35 -48.35 9.90
C GLU A 263 16.83 -48.31 9.68
N GLU A 264 16.03 -48.50 10.73
CA GLU A 264 14.56 -48.36 10.68
C GLU A 264 14.15 -46.92 10.30
N MET A 265 14.84 -45.93 10.89
CA MET A 265 14.53 -44.52 10.68
C MET A 265 15.04 -43.99 9.33
N THR A 266 16.24 -44.38 8.89
CA THR A 266 16.86 -43.88 7.64
C THR A 266 16.58 -44.74 6.42
N GLY A 267 16.38 -46.04 6.60
CA GLY A 267 16.43 -47.04 5.53
C GLY A 267 17.85 -47.49 5.18
N SER A 268 17.94 -48.63 4.48
CA SER A 268 19.18 -49.35 4.19
C SER A 268 19.70 -49.23 2.75
N GLY A 269 19.01 -48.49 1.87
CA GLY A 269 19.38 -48.34 0.45
C GLY A 269 20.40 -47.22 0.19
N ASP A 270 21.06 -47.25 -0.98
CA ASP A 270 22.09 -46.26 -1.35
C ASP A 270 21.56 -44.81 -1.43
N ASN A 271 20.27 -44.64 -1.74
CA ASN A 271 19.59 -43.33 -1.79
C ASN A 271 18.88 -42.96 -0.47
N TRP A 272 19.29 -43.55 0.66
CA TRP A 272 18.64 -43.32 1.96
C TRP A 272 18.53 -41.83 2.30
N ALA A 273 19.58 -41.03 2.05
CA ALA A 273 19.63 -39.62 2.42
C ALA A 273 18.53 -38.76 1.75
N ALA A 274 18.23 -39.03 0.47
CA ALA A 274 17.16 -38.34 -0.25
C ALA A 274 15.78 -38.73 0.29
N SER A 275 15.56 -40.03 0.49
CA SER A 275 14.29 -40.55 1.04
C SER A 275 14.04 -40.09 2.48
N PHE A 276 15.10 -40.03 3.29
CA PHE A 276 15.07 -39.53 4.66
C PHE A 276 14.78 -38.04 4.70
N SER A 277 15.41 -37.25 3.83
CA SER A 277 15.14 -35.81 3.70
C SER A 277 13.68 -35.54 3.34
N GLN A 278 13.09 -36.34 2.45
CA GLN A 278 11.66 -36.23 2.13
C GLN A 278 10.77 -36.55 3.34
N LYS A 279 11.05 -37.64 4.06
CA LYS A 279 10.33 -38.01 5.30
C LYS A 279 10.46 -36.94 6.37
N LEU A 280 11.65 -36.34 6.52
CA LEU A 280 11.91 -35.24 7.44
C LEU A 280 10.96 -34.06 7.15
N VAL A 281 10.91 -33.62 5.90
CA VAL A 281 10.06 -32.49 5.49
C VAL A 281 8.58 -32.78 5.75
N GLN A 282 8.11 -33.97 5.37
CA GLN A 282 6.71 -34.38 5.58
C GLN A 282 6.36 -34.46 7.08
N GLY A 283 7.24 -35.06 7.89
CA GLY A 283 7.01 -35.19 9.32
C GLY A 283 7.07 -33.86 10.08
N LEU A 284 7.88 -32.91 9.61
CA LEU A 284 7.88 -31.53 10.13
C LEU A 284 6.60 -30.78 9.76
N ALA A 285 6.17 -30.88 8.49
CA ALA A 285 4.94 -30.26 8.02
C ALA A 285 3.71 -30.74 8.82
N ALA A 286 3.59 -32.06 9.02
CA ALA A 286 2.49 -32.63 9.80
C ALA A 286 2.42 -32.09 11.24
N ARG A 287 3.58 -31.93 11.90
CA ARG A 287 3.66 -31.38 13.27
C ARG A 287 3.25 -29.92 13.34
N LEU A 288 3.68 -29.11 12.38
CA LEU A 288 3.37 -27.67 12.37
C LEU A 288 1.91 -27.39 11.96
N GLN A 289 1.38 -28.17 11.01
CA GLN A 289 0.01 -28.03 10.51
C GLN A 289 -1.06 -28.52 11.50
N SER A 290 -0.80 -29.58 12.25
CA SER A 290 -1.80 -30.26 13.09
C SER A 290 -2.28 -29.47 14.31
N GLY A 291 -1.72 -28.28 14.60
CA GLY A 291 -2.24 -27.46 15.70
C GLY A 291 -1.59 -26.09 15.96
N PHE A 292 -0.39 -25.81 15.42
CA PHE A 292 0.34 -24.58 15.74
C PHE A 292 0.09 -23.44 14.74
N LEU A 293 0.14 -23.74 13.43
CA LEU A 293 0.03 -22.71 12.38
C LEU A 293 -1.25 -21.87 12.46
N THR A 294 -2.37 -22.43 12.92
CA THR A 294 -3.65 -21.71 13.01
C THR A 294 -3.84 -20.94 14.31
N ARG A 295 -3.05 -21.23 15.36
CA ARG A 295 -3.19 -20.67 16.71
C ARG A 295 -2.08 -19.69 17.08
N ALA A 296 -0.91 -19.81 16.46
CA ALA A 296 0.25 -18.98 16.74
C ALA A 296 0.06 -17.52 16.27
N PRO A 297 0.77 -16.54 16.87
CA PRO A 297 0.79 -15.18 16.37
C PRO A 297 1.41 -15.11 14.97
N LEU A 298 1.08 -14.06 14.21
CA LEU A 298 1.48 -13.91 12.81
C LEU A 298 3.00 -14.06 12.58
N GLU A 299 3.83 -13.48 13.45
CA GLU A 299 5.28 -13.58 13.34
C GLU A 299 5.76 -15.03 13.39
N GLU A 300 5.20 -15.83 14.30
CA GLU A 300 5.53 -17.25 14.43
C GLU A 300 4.96 -18.06 13.27
N GLN A 301 3.78 -17.72 12.75
CA GLN A 301 3.24 -18.32 11.54
C GLN A 301 4.18 -18.11 10.34
N LEU A 302 4.71 -16.89 10.19
CA LEU A 302 5.66 -16.54 9.12
C LEU A 302 6.98 -17.30 9.29
N GLN A 303 7.49 -17.46 10.52
CA GLN A 303 8.68 -18.27 10.80
C GLN A 303 8.47 -19.75 10.42
N MET A 304 7.36 -20.34 10.86
CA MET A 304 7.00 -21.73 10.55
C MET A 304 6.87 -21.96 9.04
N ARG A 305 6.19 -21.05 8.32
CA ARG A 305 6.02 -21.11 6.87
C ARG A 305 7.35 -20.95 6.13
N PHE A 306 8.24 -20.08 6.60
CA PHE A 306 9.58 -19.90 6.05
C PHE A 306 10.44 -21.16 6.19
N ILE A 307 10.41 -21.80 7.37
CA ILE A 307 11.10 -23.07 7.64
C ILE A 307 10.61 -24.16 6.66
N LEU A 308 9.30 -24.29 6.51
CA LEU A 308 8.70 -25.31 5.64
C LEU A 308 9.06 -25.08 4.17
N GLN A 309 8.96 -23.85 3.67
CA GLN A 309 9.34 -23.52 2.29
C GLN A 309 10.83 -23.75 2.02
N THR A 310 11.69 -23.40 2.98
CA THR A 310 13.15 -23.56 2.84
C THR A 310 13.56 -25.02 2.64
N LEU A 311 12.82 -25.95 3.27
CA LEU A 311 13.14 -27.38 3.27
C LEU A 311 12.43 -28.19 2.16
N THR A 312 11.34 -27.69 1.55
CA THR A 312 10.51 -28.44 0.60
C THR A 312 10.97 -28.46 -0.86
N CYS A 313 12.02 -27.74 -1.29
CA CYS A 313 12.28 -27.55 -2.72
C CYS A 313 13.76 -27.74 -3.11
N MET A 314 14.06 -28.85 -3.81
CA MET A 314 15.27 -28.95 -4.64
C MET A 314 15.07 -29.58 -6.02
N ASP A 315 13.97 -30.29 -6.30
CA ASP A 315 13.76 -30.78 -7.67
C ASP A 315 12.80 -29.85 -8.42
N GLY A 316 13.33 -29.10 -9.39
CA GLY A 316 12.57 -28.36 -10.39
C GLY A 316 11.69 -29.23 -11.32
N LYS A 317 11.44 -30.49 -10.93
CA LYS A 317 10.54 -31.44 -11.58
C LYS A 317 9.60 -32.00 -10.51
N GLY A 318 8.43 -31.39 -10.42
CA GLY A 318 7.37 -31.84 -9.52
C GLY A 318 7.56 -31.32 -8.09
N SER A 319 6.53 -30.64 -7.58
CA SER A 319 6.37 -30.47 -6.14
C SER A 319 6.55 -31.85 -5.48
N LEU A 320 7.43 -31.97 -4.48
CA LEU A 320 7.64 -33.21 -3.71
C LEU A 320 6.38 -33.70 -2.97
N LEU A 321 5.28 -32.97 -3.10
CA LEU A 321 3.93 -33.29 -2.62
C LEU A 321 2.94 -33.62 -3.76
N SER A 322 3.38 -33.63 -5.03
CA SER A 322 2.55 -33.84 -6.22
C SER A 322 3.14 -34.90 -7.14
N THR A 323 3.36 -36.11 -6.61
CA THR A 323 3.53 -37.31 -7.43
C THR A 323 2.73 -38.46 -6.82
N VAL A 324 1.64 -38.83 -7.49
CA VAL A 324 0.90 -40.09 -7.30
C VAL A 324 0.71 -40.67 -8.72
N PRO A 325 0.76 -42.00 -8.96
CA PRO A 325 0.68 -43.10 -7.99
C PRO A 325 1.81 -44.15 -8.03
N SER A 326 2.16 -44.66 -6.85
CA SER A 326 2.44 -46.09 -6.66
C SER A 326 1.30 -46.66 -5.79
N ALA A 327 0.85 -47.87 -6.14
CA ALA A 327 -0.39 -48.49 -5.69
C ALA A 327 -0.41 -48.84 -4.19
N VAL A 328 -0.74 -47.86 -3.35
CA VAL A 328 -1.13 -48.04 -1.95
C VAL A 328 -2.30 -47.09 -1.68
N PRO A 329 -3.33 -47.47 -0.90
CA PRO A 329 -4.54 -46.67 -0.75
C PRO A 329 -4.18 -45.28 -0.21
N ALA A 330 -4.68 -44.26 -0.89
CA ALA A 330 -4.50 -42.87 -0.53
C ALA A 330 -4.92 -42.63 0.93
N SER A 331 -3.97 -42.22 1.76
CA SER A 331 -4.28 -41.45 2.96
C SER A 331 -4.73 -40.07 2.51
N GLU A 332 -5.94 -39.67 2.88
CA GLU A 332 -6.60 -38.39 2.54
C GLU A 332 -5.90 -37.12 3.10
N ALA A 333 -4.64 -37.18 3.55
CA ALA A 333 -4.10 -36.16 4.44
C ALA A 333 -3.37 -34.97 3.78
N LEU A 334 -3.05 -34.98 2.48
CA LEU A 334 -2.29 -33.88 1.85
C LEU A 334 -2.77 -33.56 0.42
N VAL A 335 -4.08 -33.55 0.19
CA VAL A 335 -4.66 -32.91 -1.00
C VAL A 335 -4.77 -31.41 -0.69
N GLY A 336 -3.88 -30.61 -1.28
CA GLY A 336 -3.87 -29.16 -1.12
C GLY A 336 -2.68 -28.67 -0.30
N ALA A 337 -1.47 -28.78 -0.85
CA ALA A 337 -0.37 -27.94 -0.37
C ALA A 337 -0.69 -26.50 -0.78
N THR A 338 -1.49 -25.80 0.02
CA THR A 338 -1.56 -24.33 -0.05
C THR A 338 -0.13 -23.84 0.03
N GLU A 339 0.29 -23.08 -0.98
CA GLU A 339 1.65 -22.59 -1.05
C GLU A 339 1.91 -21.78 0.21
N TRP A 340 3.01 -22.06 0.91
CA TRP A 340 3.21 -21.60 2.29
C TRP A 340 3.17 -20.07 2.46
N PHE A 341 3.27 -19.29 1.36
CA PHE A 341 3.19 -17.84 1.35
C PHE A 341 1.96 -17.28 0.64
N ASP A 342 0.99 -18.12 0.30
CA ASP A 342 -0.35 -17.69 -0.05
C ASP A 342 -1.09 -17.25 1.22
N ILE A 343 -0.70 -16.07 1.74
CA ILE A 343 -1.29 -15.43 2.92
C ILE A 343 -1.71 -14.04 2.50
N VAL A 344 -2.93 -13.68 2.85
CA VAL A 344 -3.44 -12.33 2.69
C VAL A 344 -3.63 -11.73 4.10
N PRO A 345 -3.15 -10.50 4.37
CA PRO A 345 -3.42 -9.82 5.63
C PRO A 345 -4.92 -9.69 5.80
N GLU A 346 -5.48 -9.73 7.01
CA GLU A 346 -6.90 -9.36 7.19
C GLU A 346 -7.10 -7.86 7.00
N GLU A 347 -8.33 -7.44 6.68
CA GLU A 347 -8.65 -6.01 6.49
C GLU A 347 -8.51 -5.26 7.83
N GLY A 348 -7.95 -4.05 7.80
CA GLY A 348 -7.73 -3.22 8.98
C GLY A 348 -6.55 -3.62 9.87
N LYS A 349 -5.86 -4.75 9.61
CA LYS A 349 -4.65 -5.16 10.35
C LYS A 349 -3.37 -4.63 9.68
N SER A 350 -3.05 -3.37 9.91
CA SER A 350 -1.90 -2.68 9.30
C SER A 350 -0.54 -3.35 9.54
N GLU A 351 -0.26 -3.76 10.77
CA GLU A 351 1.01 -4.45 11.10
C GLU A 351 1.12 -5.80 10.38
N ALA A 352 0.01 -6.50 10.19
CA ALA A 352 -0.01 -7.74 9.42
C ALA A 352 0.30 -7.46 7.94
N ALA A 353 -0.30 -6.42 7.37
CA ALA A 353 -0.02 -6.02 5.99
C ALA A 353 1.46 -5.65 5.80
N ARG A 354 2.04 -4.91 6.76
CA ARG A 354 3.47 -4.56 6.75
C ARG A 354 4.34 -5.82 6.79
N LEU A 355 4.18 -6.68 7.79
CA LEU A 355 5.03 -7.85 8.00
C LEU A 355 4.94 -8.85 6.84
N ILE A 356 3.73 -9.21 6.41
CA ILE A 356 3.52 -10.16 5.30
C ILE A 356 4.15 -9.62 4.02
N THR A 357 3.89 -8.36 3.68
CA THR A 357 4.41 -7.75 2.45
C THR A 357 5.94 -7.76 2.43
N HIS A 358 6.61 -7.37 3.52
CA HIS A 358 8.08 -7.34 3.55
C HIS A 358 8.68 -8.75 3.46
N VAL A 359 8.13 -9.73 4.17
CA VAL A 359 8.64 -11.11 4.11
C VAL A 359 8.50 -11.70 2.70
N VAL A 360 7.36 -11.50 2.05
CA VAL A 360 7.12 -12.01 0.69
C VAL A 360 7.96 -11.25 -0.35
N LEU A 361 8.15 -9.94 -0.19
CA LEU A 361 9.06 -9.16 -1.04
C LEU A 361 10.51 -9.63 -0.92
N VAL A 362 11.00 -9.90 0.29
CA VAL A 362 12.37 -10.43 0.48
C VAL A 362 12.54 -11.79 -0.20
N GLN A 363 11.50 -12.63 -0.20
CA GLN A 363 11.55 -13.90 -0.95
C GLN A 363 11.56 -13.71 -2.46
N ASP A 364 10.80 -12.73 -2.96
CA ASP A 364 10.83 -12.38 -4.38
C ASP A 364 12.21 -11.85 -4.81
N VAL A 365 12.85 -11.05 -3.95
CA VAL A 365 14.26 -10.62 -4.13
C VAL A 365 15.19 -11.82 -4.14
N ALA A 366 15.10 -12.69 -3.13
CA ALA A 366 15.93 -13.88 -3.03
C ALA A 366 15.77 -14.81 -4.25
N TYR A 367 14.58 -14.90 -4.84
CA TYR A 367 14.37 -15.63 -6.09
C TYR A 367 15.04 -14.95 -7.30
N GLY A 368 14.91 -13.63 -7.41
CA GLY A 368 15.59 -12.85 -8.46
C GLY A 368 17.11 -12.95 -8.40
N GLU A 369 17.66 -13.06 -7.19
CA GLU A 369 19.09 -13.25 -6.92
C GLU A 369 19.52 -14.73 -6.92
N THR A 370 18.64 -15.66 -7.31
CA THR A 370 18.89 -17.12 -7.34
C THR A 370 19.20 -17.79 -5.99
N LEU A 371 19.04 -17.06 -4.88
CA LEU A 371 19.19 -17.57 -3.50
C LEU A 371 18.03 -18.48 -3.08
N SER A 372 16.85 -18.29 -3.66
CA SER A 372 15.66 -19.13 -3.44
C SER A 372 15.19 -19.74 -4.76
N PRO A 373 14.79 -21.03 -4.80
CA PRO A 373 14.20 -21.63 -5.99
C PRO A 373 12.71 -21.25 -6.20
N HIS A 374 12.10 -20.51 -5.28
CA HIS A 374 10.66 -20.24 -5.27
C HIS A 374 10.29 -18.96 -6.01
N ALA A 375 9.69 -19.11 -7.20
CA ALA A 375 9.09 -18.00 -7.92
C ALA A 375 7.81 -17.51 -7.21
N VAL A 376 7.95 -16.56 -6.28
CA VAL A 376 6.84 -15.99 -5.49
C VAL A 376 5.72 -15.49 -6.40
N GLN A 377 6.04 -14.84 -7.51
CA GLN A 377 5.04 -14.25 -8.39
C GLN A 377 4.23 -15.26 -9.20
N VAL A 378 4.79 -16.43 -9.50
CA VAL A 378 4.07 -17.51 -10.20
C VAL A 378 3.09 -18.21 -9.26
N ARG A 379 3.50 -18.30 -8.00
CA ARG A 379 2.87 -19.09 -6.95
C ARG A 379 1.83 -18.27 -6.18
N ALA A 380 2.27 -17.19 -5.55
CA ALA A 380 1.45 -16.31 -4.71
C ALA A 380 1.33 -14.87 -5.26
N GLY A 381 1.40 -14.67 -6.59
CA GLY A 381 1.42 -13.34 -7.20
C GLY A 381 0.20 -12.46 -6.87
N ALA A 382 -1.00 -13.03 -6.90
CA ALA A 382 -2.24 -12.31 -6.56
C ALA A 382 -2.29 -11.93 -5.06
N SER A 383 -1.82 -12.82 -4.18
CA SER A 383 -1.79 -12.60 -2.73
C SER A 383 -0.71 -11.57 -2.35
N LEU A 384 0.43 -11.56 -3.04
CA LEU A 384 1.43 -10.50 -2.93
C LEU A 384 0.85 -9.15 -3.38
N ALA A 385 0.17 -9.09 -4.54
CA ALA A 385 -0.47 -7.87 -5.00
C ALA A 385 -1.51 -7.34 -4.01
N THR A 386 -2.32 -8.23 -3.43
CA THR A 386 -3.31 -7.88 -2.41
C THR A 386 -2.65 -7.38 -1.13
N SER A 387 -1.56 -8.00 -0.70
CA SER A 387 -0.78 -7.58 0.47
C SER A 387 -0.15 -6.21 0.26
N LEU A 388 0.45 -5.99 -0.92
CA LEU A 388 1.00 -4.70 -1.34
C LEU A 388 -0.05 -3.61 -1.41
N ALA A 389 -1.24 -3.90 -1.95
CA ALA A 389 -2.35 -2.94 -1.99
C ALA A 389 -2.80 -2.54 -0.58
N ARG A 390 -2.95 -3.52 0.34
CA ARG A 390 -3.29 -3.25 1.75
C ARG A 390 -2.20 -2.45 2.47
N TYR A 391 -0.93 -2.75 2.18
CA TYR A 391 0.19 -2.00 2.74
C TYR A 391 0.27 -0.58 2.16
N ALA A 392 -0.03 -0.40 0.87
CA ALA A 392 -0.10 0.91 0.23
C ALA A 392 -1.22 1.78 0.85
N VAL A 393 -2.39 1.20 1.12
CA VAL A 393 -3.46 1.87 1.88
C VAL A 393 -2.95 2.31 3.25
N PHE A 394 -2.27 1.42 3.99
CA PHE A 394 -1.70 1.78 5.28
C PHE A 394 -0.70 2.95 5.18
N LEU A 395 0.19 2.93 4.18
CA LEU A 395 1.14 4.03 3.95
C LEU A 395 0.45 5.36 3.65
N ALA A 396 -0.66 5.34 2.90
CA ALA A 396 -1.44 6.54 2.60
C ALA A 396 -2.15 7.10 3.85
N LEU A 397 -2.54 6.24 4.79
CA LEU A 397 -3.24 6.64 6.02
C LEU A 397 -2.31 7.07 7.16
N LEU A 398 -0.98 6.96 7.00
CA LEU A 398 -0.03 7.29 8.05
C LEU A 398 -0.02 8.81 8.33
N PRO A 399 -0.37 9.23 9.56
CA PRO A 399 -0.36 10.64 9.91
C PRO A 399 1.08 11.18 9.87
N ARG A 400 1.29 12.22 9.06
CA ARG A 400 2.57 12.92 8.80
C ARG A 400 3.49 12.27 7.77
N TYR A 401 3.08 11.20 7.11
CA TYR A 401 3.87 10.64 6.02
C TYR A 401 3.52 11.36 4.70
N PRO A 402 4.48 12.03 4.03
CA PRO A 402 4.19 12.75 2.81
C PRO A 402 3.85 11.78 1.68
N PHE A 403 2.76 12.05 0.95
CA PHE A 403 2.28 11.16 -0.11
C PHE A 403 3.31 10.92 -1.22
N ASP A 404 4.20 11.89 -1.49
CA ASP A 404 5.27 11.74 -2.47
C ASP A 404 6.32 10.68 -2.05
N GLU A 405 6.61 10.56 -0.75
CA GLU A 405 7.50 9.51 -0.22
C GLU A 405 6.78 8.16 -0.20
N GLY A 406 5.50 8.16 0.16
CA GLY A 406 4.67 6.96 0.11
C GLY A 406 4.55 6.41 -1.29
N LEU A 407 4.27 7.25 -2.28
CA LEU A 407 4.13 6.80 -3.66
C LEU A 407 5.47 6.31 -4.21
N ARG A 408 6.61 6.94 -3.87
CA ARG A 408 7.93 6.41 -4.26
C ARG A 408 8.20 5.02 -3.70
N ALA A 409 7.90 4.80 -2.42
CA ALA A 409 8.05 3.49 -1.79
C ALA A 409 7.11 2.46 -2.42
N VAL A 410 5.82 2.81 -2.61
CA VAL A 410 4.82 1.96 -3.27
C VAL A 410 5.28 1.61 -4.68
N THR A 411 5.73 2.58 -5.46
CA THR A 411 6.24 2.37 -6.82
C THR A 411 7.41 1.39 -6.84
N ALA A 412 8.40 1.56 -5.96
CA ALA A 412 9.55 0.65 -5.89
C ALA A 412 9.14 -0.80 -5.59
N MET A 413 8.14 -1.00 -4.73
CA MET A 413 7.61 -2.33 -4.43
C MET A 413 6.75 -2.89 -5.58
N THR A 414 5.89 -2.05 -6.17
CA THR A 414 4.93 -2.43 -7.22
C THR A 414 5.63 -2.80 -8.53
N LEU A 415 6.70 -2.10 -8.91
CA LEU A 415 7.48 -2.41 -10.12
C LEU A 415 8.08 -3.83 -10.12
N ARG A 416 8.16 -4.48 -8.97
CA ARG A 416 8.59 -5.89 -8.89
C ARG A 416 7.54 -6.83 -9.47
N LEU A 417 6.25 -6.51 -9.39
CA LEU A 417 5.17 -7.36 -9.89
C LEU A 417 5.18 -7.43 -11.43
N ARG A 418 5.25 -8.65 -11.98
CA ARG A 418 5.24 -8.89 -13.43
C ARG A 418 3.90 -8.57 -14.09
N ASP A 419 2.78 -8.85 -13.43
CA ASP A 419 1.44 -8.67 -14.00
C ASP A 419 1.00 -7.20 -13.92
N PRO A 420 0.69 -6.54 -15.06
CA PRO A 420 0.24 -5.15 -15.07
C PRO A 420 -1.07 -4.93 -14.31
N ARG A 421 -1.97 -5.90 -14.25
CA ARG A 421 -3.24 -5.77 -13.49
C ARG A 421 -2.98 -5.73 -11.99
N HIS A 422 -2.04 -6.53 -11.53
CA HIS A 422 -1.59 -6.51 -10.14
C HIS A 422 -0.87 -5.20 -9.80
N ARG A 423 -0.08 -4.64 -10.73
CA ARG A 423 0.52 -3.32 -10.52
C ARG A 423 -0.53 -2.23 -10.40
N ALA A 424 -1.49 -2.22 -11.32
CA ALA A 424 -2.57 -1.25 -11.35
C ALA A 424 -3.43 -1.27 -10.08
N SER A 425 -3.73 -2.45 -9.52
CA SER A 425 -4.53 -2.57 -8.31
C SER A 425 -3.85 -1.93 -7.09
N VAL A 426 -2.53 -2.04 -6.98
CA VAL A 426 -1.76 -1.42 -5.88
C VAL A 426 -1.74 0.10 -6.01
N TYR A 427 -1.48 0.65 -7.21
CA TYR A 427 -1.51 2.10 -7.44
C TYR A 427 -2.90 2.69 -7.18
N ALA A 428 -3.95 2.05 -7.69
CA ALA A 428 -5.32 2.49 -7.48
C ALA A 428 -5.72 2.47 -5.99
N ALA A 429 -5.27 1.45 -5.23
CA ALA A 429 -5.52 1.36 -3.80
C ALA A 429 -4.86 2.52 -3.02
N PHE A 430 -3.62 2.88 -3.37
CA PHE A 430 -2.92 4.01 -2.74
C PHE A 430 -3.63 5.35 -3.00
N ILE A 431 -3.96 5.63 -4.27
CA ILE A 431 -4.59 6.91 -4.67
C ILE A 431 -5.96 7.07 -3.99
N LYS A 432 -6.76 6.01 -3.94
CA LYS A 432 -8.06 6.02 -3.25
C LYS A 432 -7.91 6.29 -1.75
N ALA A 433 -6.99 5.60 -1.09
CA ALA A 433 -6.76 5.79 0.33
C ALA A 433 -6.25 7.20 0.65
N ALA A 434 -5.38 7.77 -0.20
CA ALA A 434 -4.90 9.14 -0.05
C ALA A 434 -6.04 10.16 -0.18
N ARG A 435 -6.96 9.95 -1.13
CA ARG A 435 -8.16 10.79 -1.29
C ARG A 435 -9.09 10.67 -0.08
N GLU A 436 -9.42 9.46 0.35
CA GLU A 436 -10.30 9.22 1.49
C GLU A 436 -9.75 9.89 2.76
N TYR A 437 -8.44 9.77 2.99
CA TYR A 437 -7.76 10.40 4.11
C TYR A 437 -7.92 11.93 4.15
N GLU A 438 -7.74 12.59 3.00
CA GLU A 438 -7.86 14.04 2.93
C GLU A 438 -9.31 14.52 2.97
N LEU A 439 -10.25 13.78 2.38
CA LEU A 439 -11.69 14.06 2.49
C LEU A 439 -12.18 13.98 3.94
N GLN A 440 -11.67 13.02 4.73
CA GLN A 440 -11.99 12.90 6.15
C GLN A 440 -11.45 14.08 6.98
N ARG A 441 -10.29 14.64 6.59
CA ARG A 441 -9.67 15.75 7.30
C ARG A 441 -10.28 17.12 6.96
N GLN A 442 -10.85 17.27 5.77
CA GLN A 442 -11.42 18.53 5.26
C GLN A 442 -10.44 19.73 5.34
N ASN A 443 -9.13 19.47 5.35
CA ASN A 443 -8.11 20.50 5.48
C ASN A 443 -7.81 21.21 4.15
N LEU A 444 -7.99 20.51 3.03
CA LEU A 444 -7.67 20.97 1.70
C LEU A 444 -8.93 21.42 0.97
N SER A 445 -8.79 22.50 0.20
CA SER A 445 -9.81 22.86 -0.78
C SER A 445 -9.91 21.81 -1.88
N ARG A 446 -11.07 21.71 -2.52
CA ARG A 446 -11.29 20.79 -3.64
C ARG A 446 -10.23 20.91 -4.74
N SER A 447 -9.84 22.12 -5.10
CA SER A 447 -8.80 22.35 -6.12
C SER A 447 -7.41 21.88 -5.69
N GLU A 448 -7.08 21.95 -4.40
CA GLU A 448 -5.80 21.46 -3.88
C GLU A 448 -5.76 19.93 -3.85
N LEU A 449 -6.90 19.29 -3.57
CA LEU A 449 -7.05 17.83 -3.68
C LEU A 449 -6.84 17.35 -5.12
N GLU A 450 -7.51 17.98 -6.08
CA GLU A 450 -7.35 17.67 -7.51
C GLU A 450 -5.89 17.81 -7.96
N GLU A 451 -5.18 18.86 -7.52
CA GLU A 451 -3.76 19.05 -7.86
C GLU A 451 -2.84 18.02 -7.16
N GLN A 452 -3.17 17.61 -5.94
CA GLN A 452 -2.46 16.54 -5.26
C GLN A 452 -2.64 15.19 -5.98
N GLU A 453 -3.87 14.80 -6.30
CA GLU A 453 -4.16 13.56 -7.05
C GLU A 453 -3.42 13.56 -8.39
N ALA A 454 -3.47 14.68 -9.11
CA ALA A 454 -2.73 14.87 -10.34
C ALA A 454 -1.21 14.70 -10.21
N ARG A 455 -0.61 15.21 -9.13
CA ARG A 455 0.82 15.04 -8.85
C ARG A 455 1.15 13.58 -8.61
N LEU A 456 0.33 12.87 -7.84
CA LEU A 456 0.48 11.44 -7.61
C LEU A 456 0.35 10.64 -8.91
N VAL A 457 -0.64 10.95 -9.75
CA VAL A 457 -0.81 10.30 -11.05
C VAL A 457 0.42 10.50 -11.93
N ARG A 458 0.91 11.74 -12.04
CA ARG A 458 2.12 12.05 -12.83
C ARG A 458 3.36 11.32 -12.31
N GLN A 459 3.52 11.19 -11.00
CA GLN A 459 4.66 10.49 -10.42
C GLN A 459 4.67 9.00 -10.74
N PHE A 460 3.53 8.31 -10.68
CA PHE A 460 3.52 6.89 -11.03
C PHE A 460 3.58 6.68 -12.55
N VAL A 461 2.90 7.51 -13.35
CA VAL A 461 2.93 7.43 -14.82
C VAL A 461 4.36 7.60 -15.36
N THR A 462 5.15 8.47 -14.73
CA THR A 462 6.57 8.65 -15.08
C THR A 462 7.46 7.50 -14.62
N ALA A 463 7.07 6.76 -13.57
CA ALA A 463 7.88 5.70 -13.00
C ALA A 463 7.57 4.29 -13.57
N ASP A 464 6.31 3.99 -13.88
CA ASP A 464 5.90 2.78 -14.59
C ASP A 464 5.45 3.18 -15.99
N SER A 465 6.24 2.88 -17.02
CA SER A 465 5.97 3.30 -18.40
C SER A 465 4.96 2.39 -19.13
N ASP A 466 4.40 1.38 -18.47
CA ASP A 466 3.49 0.42 -19.10
C ASP A 466 2.08 1.03 -19.28
N ALA A 467 1.72 1.31 -20.54
CA ALA A 467 0.42 1.87 -20.90
C ALA A 467 -0.77 0.99 -20.46
N SER A 468 -0.58 -0.33 -20.33
CA SER A 468 -1.63 -1.23 -19.85
C SER A 468 -1.95 -1.02 -18.37
N VAL A 469 -0.93 -0.68 -17.57
CA VAL A 469 -1.10 -0.30 -16.15
C VAL A 469 -1.87 1.00 -16.05
N HIS A 470 -1.51 2.01 -16.85
CA HIS A 470 -2.18 3.31 -16.84
C HIS A 470 -3.67 3.19 -17.15
N ALA A 471 -4.01 2.43 -18.20
CA ALA A 471 -5.39 2.18 -18.59
C ALA A 471 -6.18 1.44 -17.50
N GLU A 472 -5.59 0.43 -16.87
CA GLU A 472 -6.23 -0.34 -15.81
C GLU A 472 -6.39 0.49 -14.52
N VAL A 473 -5.40 1.31 -14.13
CA VAL A 473 -5.53 2.24 -12.99
C VAL A 473 -6.68 3.21 -13.23
N GLN A 474 -6.74 3.81 -14.42
CA GLN A 474 -7.82 4.72 -14.80
C GLN A 474 -9.19 4.02 -14.74
N GLN A 475 -9.29 2.78 -15.21
CA GLN A 475 -10.51 1.98 -15.11
C GLN A 475 -10.90 1.74 -13.65
N LEU A 476 -9.97 1.29 -12.81
CA LEU A 476 -10.21 0.99 -11.40
C LEU A 476 -10.60 2.23 -10.60
N LEU A 477 -10.01 3.40 -10.89
CA LEU A 477 -10.40 4.67 -10.28
C LEU A 477 -11.81 5.09 -10.72
N SER A 478 -12.15 4.97 -12.01
CA SER A 478 -13.47 5.36 -12.49
C SER A 478 -14.63 4.45 -12.02
N GLN A 479 -14.38 3.17 -11.78
CA GLN A 479 -15.43 2.19 -11.46
C GLN A 479 -15.73 2.04 -9.97
N GLN A 480 -14.74 2.25 -9.10
CA GLN A 480 -14.83 1.87 -7.68
C GLN A 480 -15.03 3.06 -6.72
N ILE A 481 -15.07 4.31 -7.19
CA ILE A 481 -15.33 5.47 -6.34
C ILE A 481 -16.84 5.52 -6.01
N ALA A 482 -17.17 5.61 -4.72
CA ALA A 482 -18.55 5.75 -4.28
C ALA A 482 -19.12 7.12 -4.68
N VAL A 483 -20.44 7.21 -4.89
CA VAL A 483 -21.08 8.48 -5.31
C VAL A 483 -20.82 9.62 -4.30
N THR A 484 -20.68 9.28 -3.02
CA THR A 484 -20.37 10.22 -1.92
C THR A 484 -18.93 10.73 -1.91
N GLU A 485 -18.03 10.04 -2.62
CA GLU A 485 -16.60 10.35 -2.65
C GLU A 485 -16.20 11.06 -3.95
N LEU A 486 -17.11 11.21 -4.91
CA LEU A 486 -16.81 11.88 -6.17
C LEU A 486 -16.47 13.36 -5.92
N LEU A 487 -15.33 13.81 -6.45
CA LEU A 487 -14.94 15.21 -6.40
C LEU A 487 -15.85 15.97 -7.35
N THR A 488 -16.09 15.39 -8.52
CA THR A 488 -17.08 15.87 -9.48
C THR A 488 -18.43 15.25 -9.20
N HIS A 489 -19.52 16.01 -9.19
CA HIS A 489 -20.85 15.48 -8.82
C HIS A 489 -21.44 14.52 -9.88
N ASN A 490 -20.66 14.14 -10.89
CA ASN A 490 -21.03 13.27 -11.99
C ASN A 490 -19.92 12.25 -12.35
N LYS A 491 -20.28 10.98 -12.59
CA LYS A 491 -19.32 9.90 -12.91
C LYS A 491 -18.55 10.10 -14.23
N LEU A 492 -19.18 10.70 -15.25
CA LEU A 492 -18.53 10.99 -16.53
C LEU A 492 -17.53 12.14 -16.39
N ALA A 493 -17.86 13.17 -15.59
CA ALA A 493 -16.93 14.24 -15.26
C ALA A 493 -15.69 13.70 -14.51
N GLU A 494 -15.90 12.81 -13.54
CA GLU A 494 -14.82 12.16 -12.79
C GLU A 494 -13.92 11.32 -13.72
N LYS A 495 -14.53 10.57 -14.64
CA LYS A 495 -13.80 9.80 -15.64
C LYS A 495 -12.92 10.70 -16.52
N LEU A 496 -13.45 11.83 -16.98
CA LEU A 496 -12.70 12.81 -17.77
C LEU A 496 -11.57 13.47 -16.97
N MET A 497 -11.78 13.72 -15.68
CA MET A 497 -10.75 14.19 -14.78
C MET A 497 -9.58 13.21 -14.71
N TRP A 498 -9.86 11.92 -14.47
CA TRP A 498 -8.82 10.88 -14.45
C TRP A 498 -8.11 10.74 -15.80
N GLU A 499 -8.86 10.76 -16.92
CA GLU A 499 -8.27 10.75 -18.27
C GLU A 499 -7.33 11.94 -18.49
N ALA A 500 -7.72 13.14 -18.04
CA ALA A 500 -6.88 14.34 -18.13
C ALA A 500 -5.61 14.26 -17.27
N MET A 501 -5.66 13.56 -16.14
CA MET A 501 -4.50 13.37 -15.25
C MET A 501 -3.52 12.32 -15.79
N HIS A 502 -4.01 11.29 -16.50
CA HIS A 502 -3.19 10.21 -17.09
C HIS A 502 -2.66 10.54 -18.49
N ALA A 503 -3.15 11.60 -19.13
CA ALA A 503 -2.71 12.00 -20.46
C ALA A 503 -1.21 12.35 -20.48
N ASP A 504 -0.46 11.71 -21.38
CA ASP A 504 0.97 11.98 -21.55
C ASP A 504 1.35 12.32 -22.99
N SER A 505 0.53 12.03 -24.00
CA SER A 505 0.78 12.49 -25.37
C SER A 505 -0.12 13.66 -25.76
N LEU A 506 0.33 14.45 -26.75
CA LEU A 506 -0.51 15.50 -27.35
C LEU A 506 -1.83 14.92 -27.89
N SER A 507 -1.79 13.70 -28.46
CA SER A 507 -2.98 12.98 -28.91
C SER A 507 -3.95 12.65 -27.77
N ASP A 508 -3.45 12.29 -26.58
CA ASP A 508 -4.29 11.99 -25.42
C ASP A 508 -4.99 13.26 -24.94
N TYR A 509 -4.25 14.37 -24.80
CA TYR A 509 -4.84 15.65 -24.43
C TYR A 509 -5.89 16.14 -25.44
N LEU A 510 -5.67 15.95 -26.75
CA LEU A 510 -6.68 16.27 -27.76
C LEU A 510 -7.92 15.38 -27.66
N THR A 511 -7.74 14.11 -27.31
CA THR A 511 -8.85 13.15 -27.13
C THR A 511 -9.69 13.52 -25.92
N VAL A 512 -9.04 13.86 -24.81
CA VAL A 512 -9.69 14.37 -23.59
C VAL A 512 -10.42 15.68 -23.87
N LEU A 513 -9.80 16.60 -24.62
CA LEU A 513 -10.44 17.87 -25.02
C LEU A 513 -11.74 17.61 -25.79
N ARG A 514 -11.70 16.78 -26.84
CA ARG A 514 -12.87 16.50 -27.68
C ARG A 514 -13.98 15.80 -26.89
N ARG A 515 -13.63 14.82 -26.06
CA ARG A 515 -14.58 14.09 -25.21
C ARG A 515 -15.16 14.98 -24.12
N GLY A 516 -14.35 15.82 -23.49
CA GLY A 516 -14.80 16.77 -22.46
C GLY A 516 -15.76 17.81 -23.02
N LEU A 517 -15.43 18.40 -24.16
CA LEU A 517 -16.31 19.35 -24.84
C LEU A 517 -17.64 18.68 -25.27
N SER A 518 -17.59 17.44 -25.77
CA SER A 518 -18.80 16.66 -26.08
C SER A 518 -19.64 16.36 -24.82
N ALA A 519 -18.98 16.12 -23.68
CA ALA A 519 -19.65 15.88 -22.41
C ALA A 519 -20.35 17.15 -21.90
N CYS A 520 -19.72 18.33 -22.03
CA CYS A 520 -20.36 19.61 -21.68
C CYS A 520 -21.65 19.83 -22.48
N CYS A 521 -21.66 19.55 -23.79
CA CYS A 521 -22.89 19.57 -24.60
C CYS A 521 -23.93 18.58 -24.07
N SER A 522 -23.56 17.33 -23.78
CA SER A 522 -24.53 16.33 -23.29
C SER A 522 -25.09 16.68 -21.90
N PHE A 523 -24.28 17.20 -20.99
CA PHE A 523 -24.71 17.64 -19.66
C PHE A 523 -25.70 18.80 -19.74
N TRP A 524 -25.52 19.70 -20.71
CA TRP A 524 -26.46 20.79 -20.97
C TRP A 524 -27.80 20.28 -21.52
N LEU A 525 -27.77 19.23 -22.34
CA LEU A 525 -28.94 18.64 -22.99
C LEU A 525 -29.61 17.53 -22.16
N THR A 526 -29.18 17.33 -20.92
CA THR A 526 -29.76 16.31 -20.03
C THR A 526 -31.12 16.75 -19.50
N GLU A 527 -32.11 15.86 -19.51
CA GLU A 527 -33.47 16.07 -18.96
C GLU A 527 -33.60 15.36 -17.60
N PRO A 528 -34.27 15.92 -16.57
CA PRO A 528 -35.17 17.08 -16.60
C PRO A 528 -34.51 18.46 -16.43
N GLU A 529 -33.28 18.53 -15.92
CA GLU A 529 -32.51 19.78 -15.77
C GLU A 529 -31.04 19.56 -16.17
N PRO A 530 -30.36 20.59 -16.70
CA PRO A 530 -28.96 20.49 -17.10
C PRO A 530 -28.04 20.25 -15.90
N GLU A 531 -27.02 19.40 -16.07
CA GLU A 531 -26.03 19.11 -15.03
C GLU A 531 -24.94 20.19 -14.96
N VAL A 532 -25.30 21.36 -14.43
CA VAL A 532 -24.47 22.57 -14.45
C VAL A 532 -23.15 22.41 -13.69
N GLU A 533 -23.17 21.70 -12.57
CA GLU A 533 -21.98 21.48 -11.75
C GLU A 533 -20.95 20.61 -12.49
N ALA A 534 -21.41 19.58 -13.21
CA ALA A 534 -20.54 18.75 -14.05
C ALA A 534 -19.91 19.54 -15.21
N ILE A 535 -20.62 20.53 -15.76
CA ILE A 535 -20.07 21.44 -16.79
C ILE A 535 -18.97 22.31 -16.20
N ALA A 536 -19.16 22.87 -15.01
CA ALA A 536 -18.14 23.69 -14.33
C ALA A 536 -16.88 22.89 -14.02
N ASP A 537 -17.04 21.64 -13.59
CA ASP A 537 -15.94 20.74 -13.29
C ASP A 537 -15.12 20.40 -14.53
N VAL A 538 -15.79 19.95 -15.60
CA VAL A 538 -15.11 19.59 -16.86
C VAL A 538 -14.48 20.82 -17.52
N SER A 539 -15.18 21.96 -17.57
CA SER A 539 -14.65 23.18 -18.19
C SER A 539 -13.42 23.72 -17.45
N SER A 540 -13.40 23.62 -16.12
CA SER A 540 -12.27 23.94 -15.27
C SER A 540 -11.06 23.04 -15.58
N ILE A 541 -11.26 21.72 -15.64
CA ILE A 541 -10.20 20.75 -15.96
C ILE A 541 -9.63 21.00 -17.36
N LEU A 542 -10.50 21.20 -18.35
CA LEU A 542 -10.11 21.48 -19.73
C LEU A 542 -9.25 22.75 -19.81
N THR A 543 -9.66 23.81 -19.10
CA THR A 543 -9.00 25.13 -19.20
C THR A 543 -7.70 25.18 -18.41
N ARG A 544 -7.69 24.68 -17.16
CA ARG A 544 -6.52 24.80 -16.26
C ARG A 544 -5.42 23.79 -16.57
N ARG A 545 -5.78 22.61 -17.11
CA ARG A 545 -4.85 21.49 -17.28
C ARG A 545 -4.65 21.10 -18.74
N VAL A 546 -5.73 20.75 -19.45
CA VAL A 546 -5.63 20.19 -20.80
C VAL A 546 -5.14 21.24 -21.81
N LEU A 547 -5.76 22.42 -21.86
CA LEU A 547 -5.37 23.48 -22.80
C LEU A 547 -3.98 24.05 -22.53
N VAL A 548 -3.62 24.23 -21.25
CA VAL A 548 -2.28 24.69 -20.85
C VAL A 548 -1.21 23.71 -21.31
N GLU A 549 -1.43 22.41 -21.12
CA GLU A 549 -0.44 21.39 -21.47
C GLU A 549 -0.33 21.18 -22.99
N ILE A 550 -1.44 21.32 -23.72
CA ILE A 550 -1.42 21.36 -25.19
C ILE A 550 -0.58 22.55 -25.68
N GLN A 551 -0.80 23.74 -25.15
CA GLN A 551 -0.03 24.95 -25.50
C GLN A 551 1.46 24.79 -25.19
N ARG A 552 1.79 24.24 -24.02
CA ARG A 552 3.17 23.98 -23.59
C ARG A 552 3.89 23.03 -24.55
N ARG A 553 3.23 21.92 -24.93
CA ARG A 553 3.81 20.89 -25.80
C ARG A 553 3.87 21.30 -27.27
N SER A 554 2.91 22.10 -27.75
CA SER A 554 2.97 22.67 -29.11
C SER A 554 4.11 23.68 -29.25
N GLY A 555 4.40 24.48 -28.21
CA GLY A 555 5.51 25.43 -28.23
C GLY A 555 6.89 24.77 -28.18
N LEU A 556 7.03 23.62 -27.50
CA LEU A 556 8.26 22.82 -27.48
C LEU A 556 8.58 22.20 -28.85
N GLN A 557 7.56 21.76 -29.59
CA GLN A 557 7.72 21.22 -30.95
C GLN A 557 8.23 22.26 -31.96
N GLU A 558 7.82 23.52 -31.83
CA GLU A 558 8.32 24.61 -32.68
C GLU A 558 9.77 24.99 -32.35
N ALA A 559 10.22 24.82 -31.09
CA ALA A 559 11.59 25.10 -30.67
C ALA A 559 12.61 24.04 -31.13
N ASP A 560 12.25 22.75 -31.09
CA ASP A 560 13.12 21.66 -31.56
C ASP A 560 13.34 21.72 -33.09
N TYR A 561 12.32 22.09 -33.86
CA TYR A 561 12.46 22.30 -35.32
C TYR A 561 13.25 23.58 -35.66
N ALA A 562 13.17 24.63 -34.84
CA ALA A 562 13.97 25.84 -35.02
C ALA A 562 15.48 25.61 -34.74
N GLY A 563 15.82 24.65 -33.89
CA GLY A 563 17.20 24.23 -33.60
C GLY A 563 17.90 23.55 -34.79
N GLU A 564 17.19 22.73 -35.56
CA GLU A 564 17.74 22.06 -36.75
C GLU A 564 17.78 22.92 -38.01
N LEU A 565 16.95 23.98 -38.08
CA LEU A 565 16.81 24.83 -39.28
C LEU A 565 17.77 26.04 -39.34
N THR A 566 18.56 26.31 -38.30
CA THR A 566 19.54 27.41 -38.33
C THR A 566 20.82 27.11 -39.14
N ALA A 567 20.97 25.89 -39.67
CA ALA A 567 22.13 25.50 -40.48
C ALA A 567 21.95 25.63 -42.02
N ARG A 568 20.77 26.02 -42.53
CA ARG A 568 20.56 26.07 -44.01
C ARG A 568 19.73 27.27 -44.47
N ALA A 569 20.43 28.39 -44.58
CA ALA A 569 20.27 29.52 -45.50
C ALA A 569 18.90 29.78 -46.18
N ALA A 570 18.36 30.96 -45.87
CA ALA A 570 17.90 31.98 -46.81
C ALA A 570 17.26 31.52 -48.13
N PHE A 571 15.92 31.49 -48.20
CA PHE A 571 15.15 32.02 -49.34
C PHE A 571 13.70 32.34 -48.90
N SER A 572 13.18 33.42 -49.48
CA SER A 572 11.85 34.03 -49.33
C SER A 572 10.65 33.06 -49.40
N SER A 573 9.69 33.20 -48.48
CA SER A 573 8.29 33.61 -48.77
C SER A 573 7.35 33.38 -47.56
N ALA A 574 6.61 34.43 -47.17
CA ALA A 574 5.36 34.48 -46.38
C ALA A 574 5.22 33.65 -45.08
N PRO A 575 4.71 34.22 -43.96
CA PRO A 575 4.38 33.44 -42.78
C PRO A 575 3.20 32.52 -43.13
N SER A 576 3.48 31.24 -43.29
CA SER A 576 2.45 30.20 -43.32
C SER A 576 1.86 30.11 -41.92
N PRO A 577 0.53 30.08 -41.72
CA PRO A 577 -0.05 29.91 -40.40
C PRO A 577 0.39 28.54 -39.89
N SER A 578 1.21 28.50 -38.84
CA SER A 578 1.56 27.24 -38.19
C SER A 578 0.28 26.57 -37.72
N ALA A 579 0.07 25.33 -38.15
CA ALA A 579 -1.12 24.56 -37.83
C ALA A 579 -1.11 24.23 -36.34
N SER A 580 -1.73 25.09 -35.53
CA SER A 580 -2.04 24.80 -34.13
C SER A 580 -2.78 23.45 -34.07
N PRO A 581 -2.32 22.47 -33.28
CA PRO A 581 -2.94 21.14 -33.22
C PRO A 581 -4.39 21.17 -32.69
N VAL A 582 -4.78 22.28 -32.05
CA VAL A 582 -6.16 22.58 -31.63
C VAL A 582 -6.77 23.56 -32.62
N THR A 583 -7.96 23.24 -33.10
CA THR A 583 -8.73 24.14 -33.97
C THR A 583 -9.19 25.37 -33.17
N GLU A 584 -9.28 26.54 -33.82
CA GLU A 584 -9.80 27.75 -33.15
C GLU A 584 -11.23 27.55 -32.62
N LEU A 585 -12.01 26.68 -33.27
CA LEU A 585 -13.34 26.25 -32.83
C LEU A 585 -13.30 25.49 -31.50
N GLU A 586 -12.43 24.48 -31.33
CA GLU A 586 -12.32 23.74 -30.06
C GLU A 586 -11.84 24.63 -28.90
N ARG A 587 -10.92 25.57 -29.17
CA ARG A 587 -10.44 26.53 -28.16
C ARG A 587 -11.52 27.52 -27.74
N SER A 588 -12.29 28.02 -28.71
CA SER A 588 -13.41 28.93 -28.42
C SER A 588 -14.56 28.21 -27.71
N GLU A 589 -14.85 26.95 -28.07
CA GLU A 589 -15.84 26.12 -27.36
C GLU A 589 -15.45 25.89 -25.89
N ALA A 590 -14.18 25.52 -25.61
CA ALA A 590 -13.70 25.36 -24.24
C ALA A 590 -13.79 26.66 -23.43
N THR A 591 -13.42 27.79 -24.05
CA THR A 591 -13.52 29.12 -23.44
C THR A 591 -14.97 29.49 -23.13
N PHE A 592 -15.91 29.14 -24.02
CA PHE A 592 -17.34 29.36 -23.78
C PHE A 592 -17.82 28.61 -22.54
N TRP A 593 -17.58 27.30 -22.44
CA TRP A 593 -18.07 26.49 -21.33
C TRP A 593 -17.47 26.94 -19.98
N TYR A 594 -16.21 27.37 -19.98
CA TYR A 594 -15.55 27.92 -18.79
C TYR A 594 -16.18 29.25 -18.35
N VAL A 595 -16.36 30.18 -19.29
CA VAL A 595 -16.94 31.50 -18.99
C VAL A 595 -18.43 31.38 -18.62
N LEU A 596 -19.16 30.42 -19.20
CA LEU A 596 -20.52 30.07 -18.79
C LEU A 596 -20.57 29.67 -17.31
N SER A 597 -19.67 28.77 -16.87
CA SER A 597 -19.64 28.35 -15.46
C SER A 597 -19.28 29.50 -14.51
N GLU A 598 -18.31 30.35 -14.87
CA GLU A 598 -17.95 31.52 -14.07
C GLU A 598 -19.10 32.53 -13.98
N ALA A 599 -19.75 32.84 -15.12
CA ALA A 599 -20.89 33.76 -15.16
C ALA A 599 -22.04 33.27 -14.28
N ARG A 600 -22.29 31.96 -14.24
CA ARG A 600 -23.32 31.38 -13.36
C ARG A 600 -22.94 31.49 -11.89
N GLY A 601 -21.69 31.22 -11.52
CA GLY A 601 -21.19 31.42 -10.15
C GLY A 601 -21.38 32.88 -9.70
N ILE A 602 -20.97 33.82 -10.53
CA ILE A 602 -21.15 35.26 -10.28
C ILE A 602 -22.63 35.63 -10.16
N ALA A 603 -23.51 35.06 -10.99
CA ALA A 603 -24.95 35.32 -10.92
C ALA A 603 -25.57 34.77 -9.62
N THR A 604 -25.12 33.61 -9.14
CA THR A 604 -25.56 33.06 -7.84
C THR A 604 -25.07 33.90 -6.67
N GLU A 605 -23.80 34.30 -6.65
CA GLU A 605 -23.26 35.22 -5.65
C GLU A 605 -24.03 36.54 -5.65
N HIS A 606 -24.27 37.12 -6.84
CA HIS A 606 -25.07 38.33 -6.98
C HIS A 606 -26.47 38.15 -6.37
N ALA A 607 -27.17 37.06 -6.69
CA ALA A 607 -28.50 36.81 -6.12
C ALA A 607 -28.47 36.72 -4.58
N THR A 608 -27.44 36.11 -4.00
CA THR A 608 -27.26 36.05 -2.54
C THR A 608 -26.96 37.41 -1.93
N ILE A 609 -26.06 38.20 -2.53
CA ILE A 609 -25.73 39.55 -2.06
C ILE A 609 -26.95 40.47 -2.19
N THR A 610 -27.69 40.43 -3.30
CA THR A 610 -28.92 41.21 -3.47
C THR A 610 -29.99 40.81 -2.44
N ALA A 611 -30.11 39.52 -2.10
CA ALA A 611 -31.01 39.05 -1.04
C ALA A 611 -30.60 39.54 0.36
N GLN A 612 -29.29 39.47 0.67
CA GLN A 612 -28.73 40.01 1.92
C GLN A 612 -28.91 41.52 2.01
N LEU A 613 -28.69 42.23 0.91
CA LEU A 613 -28.90 43.67 0.80
C LEU A 613 -30.37 44.05 1.04
N ASN A 614 -31.31 43.29 0.47
CA ASN A 614 -32.75 43.50 0.71
C ASN A 614 -33.11 43.25 2.17
N ALA A 615 -32.59 42.17 2.77
CA ALA A 615 -32.81 41.89 4.19
C ALA A 615 -32.24 42.99 5.09
N ALA A 616 -31.00 43.42 4.85
CA ALA A 616 -30.35 44.50 5.59
C ALA A 616 -31.12 45.83 5.49
N LYS A 617 -31.60 46.19 4.28
CA LYS A 617 -32.45 47.36 4.06
C LYS A 617 -33.77 47.27 4.81
N HIS A 618 -34.43 46.11 4.81
CA HIS A 618 -35.65 45.90 5.58
C HIS A 618 -35.40 46.02 7.08
N THR A 619 -34.35 45.40 7.62
CA THR A 619 -34.01 45.51 9.05
C THR A 619 -33.66 46.94 9.46
N ALA A 620 -32.96 47.70 8.60
CA ALA A 620 -32.68 49.11 8.83
C ALA A 620 -33.95 49.98 8.89
N ALA A 621 -34.98 49.65 8.10
CA ALA A 621 -36.27 50.35 8.12
C ALA A 621 -37.02 50.21 9.45
N PHE A 622 -36.86 49.09 10.16
CA PHE A 622 -37.55 48.80 11.42
C PHE A 622 -36.79 49.24 12.68
N ALA A 623 -35.46 49.37 12.62
CA ALA A 623 -34.60 49.49 13.81
C ALA A 623 -34.43 50.91 14.38
N GLY A 624 -34.88 51.98 13.71
CA GLY A 624 -34.69 53.36 14.20
C GLY A 624 -33.21 53.73 14.43
N ALA A 625 -32.93 54.74 15.26
CA ALA A 625 -31.64 55.42 15.42
C ALA A 625 -30.41 54.57 15.85
N ALA A 626 -30.53 53.24 15.99
CA ALA A 626 -29.40 52.30 16.14
C ALA A 626 -28.66 52.01 14.80
N ALA A 627 -28.82 52.88 13.79
CA ALA A 627 -28.62 52.62 12.36
C ALA A 627 -27.18 52.75 11.81
N LEU A 628 -26.17 53.10 12.62
CA LEU A 628 -24.81 53.36 12.10
C LEU A 628 -24.09 52.09 11.60
N SER A 629 -24.27 50.93 12.26
CA SER A 629 -23.63 49.67 11.85
C SER A 629 -24.29 49.01 10.64
N ASN A 630 -25.57 49.28 10.38
CA ASN A 630 -26.28 48.75 9.21
C ASN A 630 -26.01 49.57 7.93
N ARG A 631 -25.66 50.86 8.05
CA ARG A 631 -25.32 51.70 6.90
C ARG A 631 -24.02 51.28 6.22
N THR A 632 -22.96 51.02 7.00
CA THR A 632 -21.68 50.54 6.43
C THR A 632 -21.83 49.19 5.73
N LEU A 633 -22.65 48.28 6.27
CA LEU A 633 -22.96 47.00 5.64
C LEU A 633 -23.77 47.18 4.33
N ILE A 634 -24.77 48.06 4.32
CA ILE A 634 -25.55 48.36 3.10
C ILE A 634 -24.65 48.98 2.02
N TYR A 635 -23.75 49.90 2.40
CA TYR A 635 -22.77 50.48 1.48
C TYR A 635 -21.82 49.42 0.89
N GLN A 636 -21.28 48.52 1.73
CA GLN A 636 -20.43 47.42 1.26
C GLN A 636 -21.18 46.48 0.30
N LEU A 637 -22.38 46.03 0.69
CA LEU A 637 -23.18 45.12 -0.13
C LEU A 637 -23.64 45.75 -1.47
N THR A 638 -23.89 47.07 -1.51
CA THR A 638 -24.20 47.78 -2.76
C THR A 638 -22.99 47.92 -3.67
N GLN A 639 -21.80 48.15 -3.11
CA GLN A 639 -20.54 48.16 -3.87
C GLN A 639 -20.24 46.76 -4.44
N ASP A 640 -20.39 45.71 -3.63
CA ASP A 640 -20.17 44.33 -4.05
C ASP A 640 -21.18 43.90 -5.13
N GLU A 641 -22.47 44.24 -4.99
CA GLU A 641 -23.49 44.00 -6.01
C GLU A 641 -23.12 44.66 -7.36
N ALA A 642 -22.65 45.92 -7.33
CA ALA A 642 -22.25 46.64 -8.54
C ALA A 642 -21.03 46.01 -9.23
N VAL A 643 -20.04 45.56 -8.46
CA VAL A 643 -18.85 44.87 -8.98
C VAL A 643 -19.23 43.53 -9.61
N LEU A 644 -20.10 42.74 -8.96
CA LEU A 644 -20.56 41.47 -9.50
C LEU A 644 -21.35 41.63 -10.80
N LEU A 645 -22.19 42.68 -10.91
CA LEU A 645 -22.91 42.96 -12.16
C LEU A 645 -21.99 43.34 -13.32
N CYS A 646 -20.95 44.13 -13.06
CA CYS A 646 -19.97 44.47 -14.10
C CYS A 646 -19.22 43.22 -14.57
N LYS A 647 -18.77 42.38 -13.63
CA LYS A 647 -18.14 41.09 -13.96
C LYS A 647 -19.12 40.20 -14.75
N LEU A 648 -20.36 40.06 -14.31
CA LEU A 648 -21.37 39.24 -14.99
C LEU A 648 -21.58 39.69 -16.43
N LEU A 649 -21.62 41.01 -16.66
CA LEU A 649 -21.73 41.59 -18.00
C LEU A 649 -20.52 41.23 -18.87
N GLU A 650 -19.30 41.42 -18.36
CA GLU A 650 -18.06 41.11 -19.07
C GLU A 650 -17.95 39.62 -19.43
N HIS A 651 -18.24 38.73 -18.48
CA HIS A 651 -18.25 37.29 -18.71
C HIS A 651 -19.36 36.90 -19.71
N THR A 652 -20.55 37.51 -19.64
CA THR A 652 -21.63 37.22 -20.60
C THR A 652 -21.27 37.68 -22.01
N GLN A 653 -20.71 38.88 -22.18
CA GLN A 653 -20.22 39.38 -23.47
C GLN A 653 -19.13 38.47 -24.05
N ARG A 654 -18.19 38.05 -23.21
CA ARG A 654 -17.13 37.12 -23.61
C ARG A 654 -17.69 35.76 -24.02
N ALA A 655 -18.66 35.21 -23.28
CA ALA A 655 -19.32 33.96 -23.66
C ALA A 655 -20.05 34.09 -24.99
N VAL A 656 -20.82 35.15 -25.22
CA VAL A 656 -21.57 35.37 -26.48
C VAL A 656 -20.64 35.38 -27.69
N ARG A 657 -19.46 36.01 -27.58
CA ARG A 657 -18.44 36.03 -28.65
C ARG A 657 -17.90 34.64 -29.01
N HIS A 658 -17.84 33.73 -28.04
CA HIS A 658 -17.35 32.36 -28.25
C HIS A 658 -18.47 31.34 -28.49
N GLY A 659 -19.74 31.72 -28.30
CA GLY A 659 -20.89 30.82 -28.41
C GLY A 659 -21.07 30.17 -29.79
N GLY A 660 -20.53 30.78 -30.85
CA GLY A 660 -20.69 30.29 -32.22
C GLY A 660 -20.04 28.93 -32.44
N ALA A 661 -18.94 28.66 -31.72
CA ALA A 661 -18.28 27.36 -31.75
C ALA A 661 -19.11 26.23 -31.13
N VAL A 662 -19.89 26.55 -30.10
CA VAL A 662 -20.75 25.58 -29.41
C VAL A 662 -21.97 25.25 -30.26
N VAL A 663 -22.57 26.28 -30.87
CA VAL A 663 -23.70 26.14 -31.81
C VAL A 663 -23.29 25.38 -33.07
N TYR A 664 -22.02 25.51 -33.50
CA TYR A 664 -21.48 24.75 -34.62
C TYR A 664 -21.43 23.24 -34.31
N ARG A 665 -21.10 22.85 -33.07
CA ARG A 665 -21.11 21.44 -32.65
C ARG A 665 -22.53 20.90 -32.51
N ASP A 666 -23.37 21.57 -31.71
CA ASP A 666 -24.77 21.19 -31.53
C ASP A 666 -25.65 22.43 -31.47
N ARG A 667 -26.61 22.50 -32.40
CA ARG A 667 -27.56 23.62 -32.52
C ARG A 667 -28.42 23.78 -31.27
N GLN A 668 -28.71 22.70 -30.54
CA GLN A 668 -29.55 22.74 -29.35
C GLN A 668 -28.87 23.48 -28.17
N CYS A 669 -27.53 23.56 -28.18
CA CYS A 669 -26.76 24.31 -27.18
C CYS A 669 -26.91 25.84 -27.31
N LEU A 670 -27.58 26.35 -28.34
CA LEU A 670 -27.99 27.76 -28.43
C LEU A 670 -28.77 28.22 -27.19
N THR A 671 -29.52 27.30 -26.59
CA THR A 671 -30.24 27.53 -25.33
C THR A 671 -29.33 27.93 -24.17
N ALA A 672 -28.05 27.51 -24.15
CA ALA A 672 -27.06 27.93 -23.15
C ALA A 672 -26.73 29.42 -23.26
N ILE A 673 -26.50 29.91 -24.49
CA ILE A 673 -26.23 31.33 -24.77
C ILE A 673 -27.43 32.18 -24.34
N VAL A 674 -28.63 31.76 -24.71
CA VAL A 674 -29.86 32.49 -24.34
C VAL A 674 -30.13 32.46 -22.84
N THR A 675 -29.80 31.35 -22.16
CA THR A 675 -29.95 31.27 -20.70
C THR A 675 -28.98 32.20 -19.97
N LEU A 676 -27.75 32.35 -20.45
CA LEU A 676 -26.79 33.34 -19.91
C LEU A 676 -27.33 34.77 -19.99
N VAL A 677 -27.82 35.16 -21.17
CA VAL A 677 -28.38 36.50 -21.36
C VAL A 677 -29.62 36.69 -20.49
N ARG A 678 -30.45 35.66 -20.35
CA ARG A 678 -31.59 35.67 -19.43
C ARG A 678 -31.13 35.90 -17.99
N GLN A 679 -30.13 35.19 -17.50
CA GLN A 679 -29.59 35.35 -16.15
C GLN A 679 -29.00 36.76 -15.91
N LEU A 680 -28.29 37.33 -16.88
CA LEU A 680 -27.84 38.72 -16.80
C LEU A 680 -29.03 39.68 -16.70
N THR A 681 -30.07 39.48 -17.54
CA THR A 681 -31.28 40.33 -17.48
C THR A 681 -32.04 40.16 -16.16
N GLU A 682 -32.08 38.96 -15.59
CA GLU A 682 -32.62 38.68 -14.25
C GLU A 682 -31.82 39.43 -13.17
N ALA A 683 -30.50 39.33 -13.18
CA ALA A 683 -29.62 40.02 -12.22
C ALA A 683 -29.78 41.55 -12.27
N VAL A 684 -29.80 42.13 -13.48
CA VAL A 684 -30.05 43.57 -13.67
C VAL A 684 -31.45 43.96 -13.16
N THR A 685 -32.46 43.14 -13.41
CA THR A 685 -33.83 43.36 -12.90
C THR A 685 -33.88 43.32 -11.38
N LEU A 686 -33.19 42.37 -10.74
CA LEU A 686 -33.13 42.23 -9.28
C LEU A 686 -32.47 43.43 -8.60
N SER A 687 -31.36 43.94 -9.16
CA SER A 687 -30.71 45.16 -8.66
C SER A 687 -31.63 46.39 -8.78
N MET A 688 -32.45 46.45 -9.85
CA MET A 688 -33.48 47.49 -10.00
C MET A 688 -34.61 47.37 -8.96
N LEU A 689 -34.88 46.19 -8.41
CA LEU A 689 -35.91 45.97 -7.39
C LEU A 689 -35.41 46.23 -5.95
N SER A 690 -34.10 46.07 -5.69
CA SER A 690 -33.50 46.18 -4.35
C SER A 690 -33.54 47.58 -3.68
N GLY A 691 -33.99 48.62 -4.38
CA GLY A 691 -33.89 50.02 -3.93
C GLY A 691 -35.07 50.58 -3.13
N VAL A 692 -35.98 49.77 -2.57
CA VAL A 692 -37.26 50.27 -2.03
C VAL A 692 -37.29 50.22 -0.50
N VAL A 693 -36.94 51.33 0.15
CA VAL A 693 -37.41 51.65 1.52
C VAL A 693 -37.84 53.12 1.55
N GLU A 694 -39.07 53.37 2.01
CA GLU A 694 -39.74 54.69 2.09
C GLU A 694 -39.27 55.56 3.29
N GLY A 695 -38.02 55.43 3.73
CA GLY A 695 -37.47 56.19 4.87
C GLY A 695 -36.45 57.25 4.43
N ASP A 696 -36.44 58.39 5.12
CA ASP A 696 -35.58 59.59 4.95
C ASP A 696 -34.06 59.34 5.03
N VAL A 697 -33.52 58.43 4.22
CA VAL A 697 -32.08 58.23 4.07
C VAL A 697 -31.67 58.76 2.70
N GLU A 698 -31.23 60.01 2.70
CA GLU A 698 -30.44 60.58 1.62
C GLU A 698 -29.15 59.74 1.42
N GLU A 699 -28.72 59.64 0.16
CA GLU A 699 -27.36 59.33 -0.30
C GLU A 699 -26.85 57.89 -0.53
N GLU A 700 -27.65 56.82 -0.49
CA GLU A 700 -27.13 55.47 -0.83
C GLU A 700 -27.95 54.72 -1.90
N SER A 701 -28.40 55.44 -2.94
CA SER A 701 -28.86 54.80 -4.18
C SER A 701 -27.82 54.98 -5.28
N PRO A 702 -27.48 53.94 -6.08
CA PRO A 702 -26.58 54.10 -7.21
C PRO A 702 -27.09 55.20 -8.15
N ASP A 703 -26.15 55.92 -8.75
CA ASP A 703 -26.42 57.07 -9.60
C ASP A 703 -27.43 56.64 -10.70
N PRO A 704 -28.52 57.38 -10.98
CA PRO A 704 -29.51 57.00 -11.99
C PRO A 704 -28.94 56.78 -13.40
N ARG A 705 -27.72 57.28 -13.65
CA ARG A 705 -26.95 57.03 -14.87
C ARG A 705 -26.45 55.59 -15.00
N ASP A 706 -26.16 54.90 -13.90
CA ASP A 706 -25.60 53.55 -13.92
C ASP A 706 -26.65 52.49 -14.29
N GLU A 707 -27.90 52.66 -13.84
CA GLU A 707 -29.00 51.74 -14.16
C GLU A 707 -29.41 51.80 -15.63
N LEU A 708 -29.50 53.01 -16.20
CA LEU A 708 -29.79 53.20 -17.62
C LEU A 708 -28.65 52.64 -18.48
N THR A 709 -27.39 52.87 -18.07
CA THR A 709 -26.21 52.34 -18.75
C THR A 709 -26.22 50.81 -18.75
N ARG A 710 -26.54 50.16 -17.63
CA ARG A 710 -26.66 48.69 -17.55
C ARG A 710 -27.78 48.15 -18.45
N MET A 711 -28.93 48.83 -18.49
CA MET A 711 -30.03 48.45 -19.39
C MET A 711 -29.61 48.59 -20.86
N GLN A 712 -28.90 49.66 -21.22
CA GLN A 712 -28.36 49.88 -22.57
C GLN A 712 -27.32 48.82 -22.95
N GLN A 713 -26.47 48.38 -22.01
CA GLN A 713 -25.51 47.30 -22.25
C GLN A 713 -26.20 45.95 -22.50
N VAL A 714 -27.30 45.65 -21.80
CA VAL A 714 -28.13 44.46 -22.09
C VAL A 714 -28.77 44.55 -23.48
N TYR A 715 -29.23 45.74 -23.90
CA TYR A 715 -29.72 45.94 -25.27
C TYR A 715 -28.63 45.81 -26.32
N GLY A 716 -27.44 46.35 -26.07
CA GLY A 716 -26.29 46.15 -26.94
C GLY A 716 -25.95 44.66 -27.09
N LEU A 717 -26.04 43.88 -26.02
CA LEU A 717 -25.86 42.43 -26.07
C LEU A 717 -26.96 41.73 -26.91
N MET A 718 -28.21 42.19 -26.84
CA MET A 718 -29.29 41.69 -27.70
C MET A 718 -29.06 41.99 -29.18
N GLU A 719 -28.49 43.16 -29.49
CA GLU A 719 -28.04 43.50 -30.84
C GLU A 719 -26.88 42.60 -31.29
N GLU A 720 -25.91 42.33 -30.41
CA GLU A 720 -24.82 41.37 -30.68
C GLU A 720 -25.37 39.96 -30.97
N LEU A 721 -26.35 39.48 -30.19
CA LEU A 721 -27.03 38.20 -30.46
C LEU A 721 -27.73 38.18 -31.82
N HIS A 722 -28.36 39.30 -32.20
CA HIS A 722 -29.04 39.44 -33.49
C HIS A 722 -28.05 39.40 -34.65
N ILE A 723 -26.97 40.17 -34.56
CA ILE A 723 -25.90 40.22 -35.57
C ILE A 723 -25.22 38.86 -35.72
N ALA A 724 -25.03 38.13 -34.61
CA ALA A 724 -24.47 36.79 -34.61
C ALA A 724 -25.45 35.71 -35.13
N GLY A 725 -26.70 36.05 -35.43
CA GLY A 725 -27.71 35.13 -35.97
C GLY A 725 -28.34 34.19 -34.94
N TYR A 726 -28.08 34.38 -33.64
CA TYR A 726 -28.59 33.53 -32.56
C TYR A 726 -30.10 33.69 -32.30
N LEU A 727 -30.71 34.77 -32.81
CA LEU A 727 -32.14 35.04 -32.70
C LEU A 727 -32.95 34.54 -33.91
N ASP A 728 -32.35 33.75 -34.80
CA ASP A 728 -33.05 33.15 -35.93
C ASP A 728 -34.16 32.18 -35.44
N PRO A 729 -35.42 32.37 -35.85
CA PRO A 729 -36.55 31.51 -35.48
C PRO A 729 -36.34 30.01 -35.80
N VAL A 730 -35.47 29.69 -36.76
CA VAL A 730 -35.18 28.29 -37.13
C VAL A 730 -34.28 27.60 -36.11
N LEU A 731 -33.46 28.37 -35.37
CA LEU A 731 -32.47 27.85 -34.44
C LEU A 731 -32.94 27.92 -32.98
N LEU A 732 -33.67 28.98 -32.60
CA LEU A 732 -34.06 29.21 -31.22
C LEU A 732 -35.45 28.62 -30.90
N PRO A 733 -35.57 27.72 -29.90
CA PRO A 733 -36.87 27.22 -29.47
C PRO A 733 -37.80 28.35 -28.99
N GLN A 734 -39.07 28.28 -29.39
CA GLN A 734 -40.07 29.32 -29.08
C GLN A 734 -40.25 29.55 -27.57
N GLN A 735 -40.06 28.50 -26.75
CA GLN A 735 -40.12 28.60 -25.30
C GLN A 735 -38.97 29.44 -24.74
N SER A 736 -37.73 29.18 -25.17
CA SER A 736 -36.54 29.95 -24.74
C SER A 736 -36.59 31.40 -25.21
N ALA A 737 -37.07 31.63 -26.44
CA ALA A 737 -37.29 32.98 -26.97
C ALA A 737 -38.34 33.74 -26.14
N SER A 738 -39.48 33.12 -25.86
CA SER A 738 -40.55 33.77 -25.08
C SER A 738 -40.12 34.09 -23.65
N ALA A 739 -39.33 33.22 -23.01
CA ALA A 739 -38.75 33.45 -21.70
C ALA A 739 -37.76 34.65 -21.71
N LEU A 740 -36.85 34.72 -22.69
CA LEU A 740 -35.92 35.84 -22.83
C LEU A 740 -36.66 37.18 -23.00
N TYR A 741 -37.63 37.24 -23.92
CA TYR A 741 -38.40 38.47 -24.15
C TYR A 741 -39.33 38.82 -22.99
N ALA A 742 -39.82 37.84 -22.22
CA ALA A 742 -40.55 38.10 -20.98
C ALA A 742 -39.63 38.77 -19.94
N GLN A 743 -38.39 38.28 -19.81
CA GLN A 743 -37.43 38.83 -18.87
C GLN A 743 -36.96 40.24 -19.24
N ILE A 744 -36.71 40.51 -20.53
CA ILE A 744 -36.42 41.87 -21.02
C ILE A 744 -37.60 42.81 -20.75
N ARG A 745 -38.84 42.34 -20.91
CA ARG A 745 -40.04 43.13 -20.55
C ARG A 745 -40.08 43.41 -19.05
N ALA A 746 -39.79 42.42 -18.20
CA ALA A 746 -39.72 42.61 -16.75
C ALA A 746 -38.68 43.67 -16.37
N MET A 747 -37.46 43.60 -16.93
CA MET A 747 -36.41 44.60 -16.74
C MET A 747 -36.89 46.03 -17.08
N ARG A 748 -37.54 46.21 -18.24
CA ARG A 748 -38.09 47.51 -18.66
C ARG A 748 -39.15 48.04 -17.70
N VAL A 749 -40.05 47.16 -17.25
CA VAL A 749 -41.12 47.52 -16.33
C VAL A 749 -40.53 47.91 -14.98
N SER A 750 -39.57 47.15 -14.46
CA SER A 750 -38.87 47.46 -13.20
C SER A 750 -38.12 48.79 -13.28
N TYR A 751 -37.43 49.07 -14.38
CA TYR A 751 -36.80 50.37 -14.61
C TYR A 751 -37.85 51.50 -14.64
N GLY A 752 -38.94 51.34 -15.41
CA GLY A 752 -40.02 52.33 -15.48
C GLY A 752 -40.69 52.59 -14.13
N GLN A 753 -40.95 51.54 -13.35
CA GLN A 753 -41.46 51.64 -11.98
C GLN A 753 -40.50 52.39 -11.06
N ARG A 754 -39.19 52.14 -11.18
CA ARG A 754 -38.15 52.81 -10.38
C ARG A 754 -38.03 54.30 -10.72
N VAL A 755 -38.02 54.65 -12.01
CA VAL A 755 -38.02 56.05 -12.47
C VAL A 755 -39.29 56.77 -12.00
N HIS A 756 -40.46 56.15 -12.15
CA HIS A 756 -41.71 56.72 -11.69
C HIS A 756 -41.71 56.94 -10.17
N LYS A 757 -41.25 55.95 -9.38
CA LYS A 757 -41.10 56.09 -7.92
C LYS A 757 -40.16 57.22 -7.53
N ARG A 758 -38.99 57.36 -8.20
CA ARG A 758 -38.06 58.49 -7.97
C ARG A 758 -38.73 59.83 -8.24
N GLN A 759 -39.49 59.95 -9.32
CA GLN A 759 -40.25 61.16 -9.65
C GLN A 759 -41.32 61.47 -8.61
N VAL A 760 -42.04 60.46 -8.12
CA VAL A 760 -43.05 60.61 -7.06
C VAL A 760 -42.41 61.04 -5.75
N VAL A 761 -41.30 60.41 -5.32
CA VAL A 761 -40.56 60.80 -4.12
C VAL A 761 -40.01 62.22 -4.25
N ALA A 762 -39.43 62.59 -5.40
CA ALA A 762 -38.97 63.96 -5.64
C ALA A 762 -40.11 64.98 -5.59
N ALA A 763 -41.28 64.67 -6.16
CA ALA A 763 -42.47 65.52 -6.10
C ALA A 763 -43.04 65.64 -4.68
N LEU A 764 -43.06 64.53 -3.91
CA LEU A 764 -43.45 64.52 -2.50
C LEU A 764 -42.49 65.35 -1.64
N ARG A 765 -41.17 65.25 -1.88
CA ARG A 765 -40.15 66.08 -1.22
C ARG A 765 -40.27 67.55 -1.58
N GLN A 766 -40.53 67.89 -2.84
CA GLN A 766 -40.81 69.28 -3.23
C GLN A 766 -42.06 69.81 -2.54
N ARG A 767 -43.07 68.96 -2.29
CA ARG A 767 -44.27 69.32 -1.52
C ARG A 767 -43.97 69.54 -0.03
N THR A 768 -43.19 68.67 0.61
CA THR A 768 -42.83 68.81 2.04
C THR A 768 -41.88 69.98 2.29
N HIS A 769 -40.95 70.27 1.37
CA HIS A 769 -40.13 71.49 1.43
C HIS A 769 -40.95 72.75 1.09
N GLY A 770 -41.96 72.65 0.21
CA GLY A 770 -42.91 73.72 -0.07
C GLY A 770 -43.77 74.09 1.15
N THR A 771 -44.25 73.10 1.92
CA THR A 771 -45.01 73.34 3.16
C THR A 771 -44.12 73.83 4.31
N ALA A 772 -42.85 73.40 4.40
CA ALA A 772 -41.89 73.96 5.35
C ALA A 772 -41.48 75.41 5.01
N ALA A 773 -41.39 75.76 3.73
CA ALA A 773 -41.15 77.13 3.27
C ALA A 773 -42.36 78.06 3.47
N GLU A 774 -43.59 77.54 3.36
CA GLU A 774 -44.81 78.27 3.73
C GLU A 774 -44.95 78.45 5.25
N ALA A 775 -44.60 77.45 6.07
CA ALA A 775 -44.58 77.58 7.53
C ALA A 775 -43.57 78.64 8.01
N ASN A 776 -42.40 78.74 7.37
CA ASN A 776 -41.41 79.79 7.67
C ASN A 776 -41.79 81.19 7.15
N ARG A 777 -42.73 81.31 6.20
CA ARG A 777 -43.29 82.62 5.78
C ARG A 777 -44.38 83.14 6.71
N VAL A 778 -45.09 82.27 7.42
CA VAL A 778 -46.16 82.66 8.37
C VAL A 778 -45.60 83.02 9.76
N GLY A 779 -44.37 82.62 10.09
CA GLY A 779 -43.70 82.92 11.37
C GLY A 779 -43.03 84.30 11.52
N ALA A 780 -43.11 85.17 10.51
CA ALA A 780 -42.47 86.50 10.51
C ALA A 780 -43.49 87.66 10.51
N VAL A 781 -44.41 87.67 11.48
CA VAL A 781 -45.13 88.89 11.90
C VAL A 781 -44.96 89.04 13.40
N VAL A 782 -44.14 90.02 13.79
CA VAL A 782 -43.79 90.39 15.16
C VAL A 782 -45.01 91.00 15.89
N PRO A 783 -45.19 90.76 17.21
CA PRO A 783 -46.25 91.37 18.00
C PRO A 783 -45.96 92.85 18.28
N VAL A 784 -46.95 93.72 18.07
CA VAL A 784 -47.00 95.08 18.63
C VAL A 784 -48.01 95.04 19.80
N GLY A 785 -47.55 95.49 20.97
CA GLY A 785 -48.18 95.26 22.26
C GLY A 785 -49.41 96.13 22.62
N GLY A 786 -49.79 96.03 23.89
CA GLY A 786 -50.73 96.93 24.57
C GLY A 786 -51.62 96.22 25.60
N GLU A 787 -51.22 96.36 26.87
CA GLU A 787 -51.95 96.19 28.15
C GLU A 787 -52.35 94.78 28.65
#